data_AF-A0A7S1AXX8-F1
#
_entry.id   AF-A0A7S1AXX8-F1
#
_cell.length_a   1.000
_cell.length_b   1.000
_cell.length_c   1.000
_cell.angle_alpha   90.00
_cell.angle_beta   90.00
_cell.angle_gamma   90.00
#
_symmetry.space_group_name_H-M   'P 1'
#
loop_
_entity.id
_entity.type
_entity.pdbx_description
1 polymer ?
#
loop_
_entity_poly.entity_id
_entity_poly.type
_entity_poly.pdbx_seq_one_letter_code
_entity_poly.pdbx_strand_id
1 'polypeptide(L)'
;KEWEQRFVSQKLVSDAEAVLTELVADGEAAAKAAGMLTADDKSEFLKSLHLRTLAHVLEKHMEQKGAKVEDIFGVMTKQGAASKADFVAFCNTLPEFTGNIQATFTEEQAGAMYTLLVGTESSLTLLKLSDLFKDHKICSVRTTLFDKVDEGSDIGTIEVGEGIKVLQTKEKGSNLVVRCILARDGAQVWAVLRSPDGENFRDVSSTVGRMESIEAFITGAHRRCLESAAYVDRTTATIAREKIGPLSEARQPLMTIRQKVGGEQSKVERVKASVAASKGAVYALRTNEIQKLQEARCKTFGEKSVNESREVVAKAEEKATKTIESAQCLTAETIKEASIAQLGEIKKASDESLQLLGEAKFVVRRALGADAFEGPSKNLLIEARVALSKLSSQVLAVERKCKSATESVRSAHAKAVRDATDAARKALRASARSAGQTSDELFSRIACGKSELSQAQLIQFAKTVKDEALTEEHVQLVYTEFGPQGLKRSGFGSALQEFRTCSQAVSITDRLQIAGAATKRKLETGEVFEVLEGPMTESDSNMERVRGRALRDGMVGWVSIKGSQGALLLRPAEKPFLWCTKQAPMMTSLGKGDTVRTTAHGEILELLAGPSEKAGEVEVLLHGKASMDGSEGWFVQRRADGSSCASPSKRFYVCKSSIAMTDNFDIKACRVLRKVVKDEILEVVDGEASQEDNTMEINRMRFKALRDGKIGWVTLTGNQGTVFVEASKHHFVIDVETALRETRSRDSKVLRTLARGEAFETVEAPKEERLGSSVILQVRAVDDDKVGWMSFQSGGSPPVRPWTAKILCRASVALTPTLAGKDSDAVRMAEPGEKFDAVDHPTLDVASGLRKVRCATAADGVVGWAAIGSADGRVFLEVH
;
A
#
# COMPACT_ATOMS: atom_id res chain seq x y z
N LYS A 1 -34.22 -1.05 -99.14
CA LYS A 1 -32.85 -1.59 -99.02
C LYS A 1 -31.76 -0.53 -99.21
N GLU A 2 -31.54 0.03 -100.40
CA GLU A 2 -30.40 0.98 -100.60
C GLU A 2 -30.58 2.32 -99.87
N TRP A 3 -31.80 2.88 -99.86
CA TRP A 3 -32.14 4.09 -99.10
C TRP A 3 -32.01 3.90 -97.57
N GLU A 4 -32.44 2.74 -97.05
CA GLU A 4 -32.28 2.38 -95.65
C GLU A 4 -30.80 2.25 -95.26
N GLN A 5 -29.98 1.67 -96.13
CA GLN A 5 -28.52 1.58 -95.93
C GLN A 5 -27.83 2.95 -95.94
N ARG A 6 -28.25 3.88 -96.80
CA ARG A 6 -27.78 5.28 -96.77
C ARG A 6 -28.18 6.00 -95.49
N PHE A 7 -29.44 5.84 -95.07
CA PHE A 7 -29.94 6.44 -93.83
C PHE A 7 -29.17 5.91 -92.61
N VAL A 8 -28.94 4.60 -92.52
CA VAL A 8 -28.15 3.98 -91.43
C VAL A 8 -26.70 4.43 -91.48
N SER A 9 -26.08 4.50 -92.66
CA SER A 9 -24.71 5.00 -92.87
C SER A 9 -24.54 6.43 -92.34
N GLN A 10 -25.44 7.34 -92.74
CA GLN A 10 -25.45 8.72 -92.27
C GLN A 10 -25.73 8.83 -90.77
N LYS A 11 -26.67 8.04 -90.25
CA LYS A 11 -27.00 8.02 -88.83
C LYS A 11 -25.83 7.55 -87.97
N LEU A 12 -25.12 6.49 -88.37
CA LEU A 12 -23.96 5.98 -87.62
C LEU A 12 -22.80 6.98 -87.59
N VAL A 13 -22.56 7.71 -88.68
CA VAL A 13 -21.57 8.80 -88.70
C VAL A 13 -22.02 9.94 -87.79
N SER A 14 -23.27 10.39 -87.91
CA SER A 14 -23.84 11.45 -87.06
C SER A 14 -23.81 11.10 -85.57
N ASP A 15 -24.16 9.86 -85.21
CA ASP A 15 -24.14 9.37 -83.83
C ASP A 15 -22.68 9.33 -83.31
N ALA A 16 -21.71 8.91 -84.13
CA ALA A 16 -20.30 8.91 -83.77
C ALA A 16 -19.71 10.33 -83.66
N GLU A 17 -20.17 11.27 -84.48
CA GLU A 17 -19.81 12.70 -84.38
C GLU A 17 -20.37 13.32 -83.08
N ALA A 18 -21.62 13.02 -82.73
CA ALA A 18 -22.21 13.45 -81.46
C ALA A 18 -21.43 12.91 -80.26
N VAL A 19 -21.04 11.63 -80.30
CA VAL A 19 -20.18 11.01 -79.27
C VAL A 19 -18.81 11.69 -79.18
N LEU A 20 -18.21 12.07 -80.31
CA LEU A 20 -16.94 12.82 -80.31
C LEU A 20 -17.11 14.23 -79.71
N THR A 21 -18.20 14.92 -80.01
CA THR A 21 -18.48 16.25 -79.43
C THR A 21 -18.65 16.17 -77.91
N GLU A 22 -19.41 15.20 -77.40
CA GLU A 22 -19.57 14.97 -75.96
C GLU A 22 -18.23 14.62 -75.29
N LEU A 23 -17.42 13.79 -75.95
CA LEU A 23 -16.09 13.41 -75.47
C LEU A 23 -15.14 14.59 -75.35
N VAL A 24 -15.13 15.49 -76.33
CA VAL A 24 -14.30 16.71 -76.30
C VAL A 24 -14.74 17.60 -75.13
N ALA A 25 -16.05 17.78 -74.94
CA ALA A 25 -16.58 18.56 -73.82
C ALA A 25 -16.22 17.95 -72.45
N ASP A 26 -16.29 16.62 -72.32
CA ASP A 26 -15.85 15.91 -71.12
C ASP A 26 -14.35 16.08 -70.86
N GLY A 27 -13.53 16.04 -71.92
CA GLY A 27 -12.09 16.24 -71.82
C GLY A 27 -11.71 17.65 -71.38
N GLU A 28 -12.39 18.67 -71.92
CA GLU A 28 -12.23 20.07 -71.50
C GLU A 28 -12.68 20.29 -70.05
N ALA A 29 -13.81 19.71 -69.65
CA ALA A 29 -14.30 19.77 -68.28
C ALA A 29 -13.32 19.08 -67.30
N ALA A 30 -12.78 17.92 -67.65
CA ALA A 30 -11.78 17.21 -66.86
C ALA A 30 -10.48 18.02 -66.73
N ALA A 31 -10.00 18.62 -67.83
CA ALA A 31 -8.81 19.49 -67.81
C ALA A 31 -9.03 20.74 -66.95
N LYS A 32 -10.21 21.37 -67.03
CA LYS A 32 -10.58 22.52 -66.21
C LYS A 32 -10.64 22.16 -64.72
N ALA A 33 -11.26 21.04 -64.38
CA ALA A 33 -11.33 20.55 -62.99
C ALA A 33 -9.94 20.18 -62.43
N ALA A 34 -9.06 19.63 -63.27
CA ALA A 34 -7.69 19.30 -62.89
C ALA A 34 -6.82 20.53 -62.62
N GLY A 35 -7.07 21.64 -63.34
CA GLY A 35 -6.18 22.81 -63.39
C GLY A 35 -5.73 23.34 -62.03
N MET A 36 -6.64 23.40 -61.05
CA MET A 36 -6.31 23.83 -59.70
C MET A 36 -5.39 22.85 -58.97
N LEU A 37 -5.66 21.55 -59.05
CA LEU A 37 -4.85 20.54 -58.39
C LEU A 37 -3.48 20.36 -59.05
N THR A 38 -3.35 20.64 -60.34
CA THR A 38 -2.09 20.52 -61.08
C THR A 38 -1.22 21.78 -61.04
N ALA A 39 -1.72 22.92 -60.56
CA ALA A 39 -0.96 24.16 -60.39
C ALA A 39 0.21 24.00 -59.39
N ASP A 40 1.28 24.79 -59.53
CA ASP A 40 2.46 24.68 -58.65
C ASP A 40 2.15 24.99 -57.18
N ASP A 41 1.24 25.94 -56.92
CA ASP A 41 0.81 26.27 -55.57
C ASP A 41 -0.17 25.21 -55.03
N LYS A 42 0.26 24.48 -54.00
CA LYS A 42 -0.54 23.47 -53.30
C LYS A 42 -1.12 23.96 -51.97
N SER A 43 -0.93 25.24 -51.62
CA SER A 43 -1.21 25.78 -50.30
C SER A 43 -2.69 25.64 -49.90
N GLU A 44 -3.62 25.84 -50.81
CA GLU A 44 -5.07 25.70 -50.56
C GLU A 44 -5.44 24.25 -50.20
N PHE A 45 -4.87 23.27 -50.92
CA PHE A 45 -5.10 21.85 -50.66
C PHE A 45 -4.47 21.39 -49.34
N LEU A 46 -3.27 21.90 -49.00
CA LEU A 46 -2.63 21.62 -47.72
C LEU A 46 -3.46 22.16 -46.54
N LYS A 47 -3.95 23.41 -46.62
CA LYS A 47 -4.81 24.00 -45.58
C LYS A 47 -6.11 23.20 -45.40
N SER A 48 -6.75 22.78 -46.50
CA SER A 48 -7.94 21.93 -46.46
C SER A 48 -7.65 20.57 -45.82
N LEU A 49 -6.51 19.96 -46.14
CA LEU A 49 -6.08 18.69 -45.55
C LEU A 49 -5.79 18.80 -44.05
N HIS A 50 -5.21 19.93 -43.60
CA HIS A 50 -5.01 20.21 -42.18
C HIS A 50 -6.34 20.29 -41.44
N LEU A 51 -7.31 21.06 -41.97
CA LEU A 51 -8.63 21.21 -41.37
C LEU A 51 -9.40 19.89 -41.31
N ARG A 52 -9.29 19.06 -42.34
CA ARG A 52 -9.87 17.72 -42.35
C ARG A 52 -9.22 16.79 -41.32
N THR A 53 -7.90 16.89 -41.16
CA THR A 53 -7.17 16.14 -40.11
C THR A 53 -7.68 16.54 -38.73
N LEU A 54 -7.85 17.85 -38.49
CA LEU A 54 -8.42 18.36 -37.25
C LEU A 54 -9.82 17.79 -37.01
N ALA A 55 -10.72 17.88 -37.99
CA ALA A 55 -12.08 17.35 -37.86
C ALA A 55 -12.07 15.85 -37.52
N HIS A 56 -11.30 15.06 -38.26
CA HIS A 56 -11.20 13.61 -38.02
C HIS A 56 -10.66 13.26 -36.63
N VAL A 57 -9.64 13.98 -36.15
CA VAL A 57 -9.06 13.78 -34.82
C VAL A 57 -10.08 14.12 -33.73
N LEU A 58 -10.82 15.21 -33.89
CA LEU A 58 -11.83 15.64 -32.94
C LEU A 58 -13.04 14.68 -32.93
N GLU A 59 -13.51 14.22 -34.10
CA GLU A 59 -14.55 13.19 -34.22
C GLU A 59 -14.16 11.93 -33.44
N LYS A 60 -12.96 11.40 -33.70
CA LYS A 60 -12.46 10.21 -33.02
C LYS A 60 -12.35 10.42 -31.51
N HIS A 61 -11.92 11.60 -31.07
CA HIS A 61 -11.86 11.93 -29.65
C HIS A 61 -13.26 11.98 -29.01
N MET A 62 -14.24 12.61 -29.69
CA MET A 62 -15.64 12.64 -29.26
C MET A 62 -16.20 11.22 -29.11
N GLU A 63 -15.96 10.35 -30.09
CA GLU A 63 -16.36 8.93 -30.05
C GLU A 63 -15.72 8.18 -28.88
N GLN A 64 -14.40 8.35 -28.68
CA GLN A 64 -13.66 7.63 -27.64
C GLN A 64 -14.00 8.09 -26.21
N LYS A 65 -14.31 9.37 -26.03
CA LYS A 65 -14.56 9.97 -24.72
C LYS A 65 -16.04 10.20 -24.42
N GLY A 66 -16.93 9.94 -25.39
CA GLY A 66 -18.35 10.28 -25.29
C GLY A 66 -18.60 11.79 -25.17
N ALA A 67 -17.67 12.61 -25.66
CA ALA A 67 -17.76 14.06 -25.62
C ALA A 67 -18.58 14.60 -26.78
N LYS A 68 -19.20 15.77 -26.61
CA LYS A 68 -19.92 16.50 -27.66
C LYS A 68 -19.10 17.66 -28.20
N VAL A 69 -19.54 18.23 -29.32
CA VAL A 69 -18.85 19.38 -29.95
C VAL A 69 -18.85 20.61 -29.02
N GLU A 70 -19.88 20.77 -28.19
CA GLU A 70 -19.97 21.80 -27.16
C GLU A 70 -18.85 21.68 -26.12
N ASP A 71 -18.48 20.45 -25.75
CA ASP A 71 -17.42 20.19 -24.77
C ASP A 71 -16.06 20.62 -25.33
N ILE A 72 -15.79 20.29 -26.60
CA ILE A 72 -14.58 20.72 -27.30
C ILE A 72 -14.54 22.24 -27.44
N PHE A 73 -15.64 22.86 -27.84
CA PHE A 73 -15.73 24.31 -27.96
C PHE A 73 -15.50 25.02 -26.61
N GLY A 74 -16.00 24.43 -25.51
CA GLY A 74 -15.78 24.92 -24.15
C GLY A 74 -14.32 24.86 -23.69
N VAL A 75 -13.50 23.95 -24.25
CA VAL A 75 -12.04 23.94 -24.03
C VAL A 75 -11.37 25.11 -24.76
N MET A 76 -11.85 25.47 -25.96
CA MET A 76 -11.31 26.59 -26.73
C MET A 76 -11.65 27.94 -26.09
N THR A 77 -12.88 28.13 -25.61
CA THR A 77 -13.36 29.42 -25.10
C THR A 77 -14.51 29.26 -24.11
N LYS A 78 -14.59 30.20 -23.16
CA LYS A 78 -15.76 30.38 -22.27
C LYS A 78 -16.65 31.57 -22.66
N GLN A 79 -16.28 32.32 -23.70
CA GLN A 79 -16.89 33.61 -24.07
C GLN A 79 -17.93 33.49 -25.20
N GLY A 80 -18.38 32.28 -25.54
CA GLY A 80 -19.38 32.03 -26.60
C GLY A 80 -18.86 32.13 -28.03
N ALA A 81 -17.72 32.81 -28.24
CA ALA A 81 -16.96 32.83 -29.50
C ALA A 81 -15.45 32.68 -29.21
N ALA A 82 -14.73 31.98 -30.09
CA ALA A 82 -13.29 31.78 -30.00
C ALA A 82 -12.56 32.71 -30.98
N SER A 83 -11.56 33.43 -30.50
CA SER A 83 -10.66 34.22 -31.33
C SER A 83 -9.64 33.34 -32.06
N LYS A 84 -8.90 33.93 -33.00
CA LYS A 84 -7.78 33.25 -33.67
C LYS A 84 -6.73 32.78 -32.66
N ALA A 85 -6.46 33.58 -31.62
CA ALA A 85 -5.48 33.24 -30.58
C ALA A 85 -5.95 32.04 -29.75
N ASP A 86 -7.23 32.01 -29.37
CA ASP A 86 -7.84 30.91 -28.60
C ASP A 86 -7.76 29.58 -29.38
N PHE A 87 -8.09 29.62 -30.68
CA PHE A 87 -8.03 28.45 -31.54
C PHE A 87 -6.59 27.94 -31.74
N VAL A 88 -5.63 28.84 -31.98
CA VAL A 88 -4.21 28.47 -32.10
C VAL A 88 -3.69 27.85 -30.80
N ALA A 89 -4.02 28.45 -29.65
CA ALA A 89 -3.65 27.91 -28.35
C ALA A 89 -4.24 26.51 -28.12
N PHE A 90 -5.50 26.30 -28.48
CA PHE A 90 -6.12 24.98 -28.45
C PHE A 90 -5.38 23.98 -29.34
N CYS A 91 -5.10 24.33 -30.61
CA CYS A 91 -4.35 23.48 -31.53
C CYS A 91 -2.96 23.08 -31.00
N ASN A 92 -2.28 23.97 -30.26
CA ASN A 92 -0.98 23.67 -29.65
C ASN A 92 -1.07 22.58 -28.56
N THR A 93 -2.22 22.46 -27.89
CA THR A 93 -2.47 21.43 -26.86
C THR A 93 -3.15 20.17 -27.40
N LEU A 94 -3.56 20.20 -28.66
CA LEU A 94 -4.41 19.18 -29.27
C LEU A 94 -3.78 17.77 -29.30
N PRO A 95 -2.48 17.59 -29.55
CA PRO A 95 -1.86 16.27 -29.54
C PRO A 95 -1.93 15.59 -28.17
N GLU A 96 -1.70 16.36 -27.09
CA GLU A 96 -1.84 15.92 -25.70
C GLU A 96 -3.31 15.70 -25.33
N PHE A 97 -4.19 16.60 -25.75
CA PHE A 97 -5.63 16.54 -25.50
C PHE A 97 -6.27 15.29 -26.12
N THR A 98 -5.83 14.93 -27.33
CA THR A 98 -6.44 13.83 -28.12
C THR A 98 -5.63 12.54 -28.09
N GLY A 99 -4.39 12.57 -27.61
CA GLY A 99 -3.43 11.47 -27.73
C GLY A 99 -3.02 11.17 -29.18
N ASN A 100 -3.30 12.07 -30.13
CA ASN A 100 -3.05 11.85 -31.55
C ASN A 100 -1.97 12.79 -32.09
N ILE A 101 -0.78 12.23 -32.30
CA ILE A 101 0.40 12.94 -32.79
C ILE A 101 0.25 13.52 -34.22
N GLN A 102 -0.70 13.03 -35.01
CA GLN A 102 -1.00 13.55 -36.35
C GLN A 102 -1.72 14.90 -36.32
N ALA A 103 -2.22 15.29 -35.15
CA ALA A 103 -2.89 16.56 -34.88
C ALA A 103 -1.89 17.69 -34.52
N THR A 104 -0.64 17.58 -34.99
CA THR A 104 0.39 18.60 -34.76
C THR A 104 0.36 19.62 -35.90
N PHE A 105 0.23 20.90 -35.54
CA PHE A 105 0.15 22.03 -36.47
C PHE A 105 1.09 23.16 -36.02
N THR A 106 1.62 23.94 -36.96
CA THR A 106 2.25 25.22 -36.63
C THR A 106 1.19 26.28 -36.32
N GLU A 107 1.59 27.37 -35.66
CA GLU A 107 0.69 28.52 -35.45
C GLU A 107 0.16 29.10 -36.76
N GLU A 108 0.99 29.11 -37.81
CA GLU A 108 0.59 29.54 -39.15
C GLU A 108 -0.46 28.60 -39.76
N GLN A 109 -0.29 27.28 -39.62
CA GLN A 109 -1.23 26.27 -40.08
C GLN A 109 -2.56 26.36 -39.31
N ALA A 110 -2.51 26.45 -37.98
CA ALA A 110 -3.68 26.64 -37.14
C ALA A 110 -4.40 27.95 -37.47
N GLY A 111 -3.66 29.04 -37.70
CA GLY A 111 -4.21 30.30 -38.16
C GLY A 111 -4.87 30.21 -39.53
N ALA A 112 -4.31 29.44 -40.46
CA ALA A 112 -4.90 29.22 -41.78
C ALA A 112 -6.18 28.35 -41.72
N MET A 113 -6.19 27.31 -40.87
CA MET A 113 -7.38 26.51 -40.58
C MET A 113 -8.49 27.36 -39.98
N TYR A 114 -8.16 28.24 -39.03
CA TYR A 114 -9.10 29.19 -38.45
C TYR A 114 -9.74 30.08 -39.52
N THR A 115 -8.93 30.67 -40.41
CA THR A 115 -9.45 31.49 -41.52
C THR A 115 -10.40 30.70 -42.43
N LEU A 116 -10.09 29.44 -42.75
CA LEU A 116 -10.97 28.58 -43.55
C LEU A 116 -12.28 28.27 -42.83
N LEU A 117 -12.22 28.02 -41.52
CA LEU A 117 -13.37 27.62 -40.72
C LEU A 117 -14.33 28.80 -40.47
N VAL A 118 -13.78 30.00 -40.24
CA VAL A 118 -14.55 31.22 -39.96
C VAL A 118 -15.08 31.86 -41.26
N GLY A 119 -14.30 31.80 -42.35
CA GLY A 119 -14.67 32.43 -43.61
C GLY A 119 -14.67 33.96 -43.51
N THR A 120 -15.80 34.59 -43.81
CA THR A 120 -15.96 36.06 -43.76
C THR A 120 -16.42 36.60 -42.40
N GLU A 121 -16.63 35.72 -41.42
CA GLU A 121 -17.05 36.12 -40.07
C GLU A 121 -15.86 36.62 -39.23
N SER A 122 -16.14 37.30 -38.11
CA SER A 122 -15.09 37.87 -37.24
C SER A 122 -14.52 36.87 -36.24
N SER A 123 -15.26 35.81 -35.89
CA SER A 123 -14.92 34.89 -34.80
C SER A 123 -15.45 33.48 -35.04
N LEU A 124 -14.80 32.47 -34.44
CA LEU A 124 -15.27 31.09 -34.49
C LEU A 124 -16.41 30.86 -33.49
N THR A 125 -17.60 30.50 -33.98
CA THR A 125 -18.76 30.16 -33.15
C THR A 125 -18.95 28.65 -33.04
N LEU A 126 -19.72 28.20 -32.03
CA LEU A 126 -20.10 26.78 -31.88
C LEU A 126 -20.77 26.24 -33.16
N LEU A 127 -21.62 27.04 -33.81
CA LEU A 127 -22.27 26.65 -35.07
C LEU A 127 -21.27 26.39 -36.18
N LYS A 128 -20.23 27.23 -36.31
CA LYS A 128 -19.16 27.05 -37.30
C LYS A 128 -18.26 25.86 -36.99
N LEU A 129 -17.96 25.60 -35.73
CA LEU A 129 -17.23 24.39 -35.36
C LEU A 129 -18.09 23.15 -35.66
N SER A 130 -19.38 23.19 -35.35
CA SER A 130 -20.34 22.13 -35.63
C SER A 130 -20.47 21.84 -37.13
N ASP A 131 -20.34 22.85 -37.98
CA ASP A 131 -20.32 22.72 -39.44
C ASP A 131 -19.22 21.77 -39.96
N LEU A 132 -18.13 21.55 -39.23
CA LEU A 132 -17.10 20.56 -39.59
C LEU A 132 -17.65 19.14 -39.57
N PHE A 133 -18.64 18.88 -38.72
CA PHE A 133 -19.18 17.56 -38.44
C PHE A 133 -20.57 17.35 -39.08
N LYS A 134 -21.11 18.34 -39.81
CA LYS A 134 -22.42 18.25 -40.49
C LYS A 134 -22.38 17.30 -41.70
N ASP A 135 -23.57 16.85 -42.12
CA ASP A 135 -23.84 15.85 -43.17
C ASP A 135 -23.05 16.07 -44.47
N HIS A 136 -21.86 15.49 -44.52
CA HIS A 136 -21.13 15.29 -45.75
C HIS A 136 -21.65 13.99 -46.38
N LYS A 137 -22.06 14.08 -47.64
CA LYS A 137 -22.51 12.93 -48.40
C LYS A 137 -21.59 12.69 -49.59
N ILE A 138 -21.45 11.43 -49.97
CA ILE A 138 -20.70 11.03 -51.16
C ILE A 138 -21.66 10.52 -52.23
N CYS A 139 -21.47 10.97 -53.46
CA CYS A 139 -22.20 10.53 -54.62
C CYS A 139 -21.95 9.03 -54.85
N SER A 140 -23.02 8.25 -54.83
CA SER A 140 -23.02 6.80 -55.05
C SER A 140 -23.54 6.42 -56.43
N VAL A 141 -24.35 7.29 -57.05
CA VAL A 141 -24.89 7.13 -58.40
C VAL A 141 -24.72 8.45 -59.15
N ARG A 142 -24.13 8.39 -60.36
CA ARG A 142 -23.93 9.58 -61.20
C ARG A 142 -25.27 10.29 -61.40
N THR A 143 -25.30 11.58 -61.09
CA THR A 143 -26.54 12.37 -61.06
C THR A 143 -26.35 13.69 -61.79
N THR A 144 -27.42 14.19 -62.42
CA THR A 144 -27.46 15.51 -63.07
C THR A 144 -27.58 16.64 -62.05
N LEU A 145 -26.92 17.76 -62.33
CA LEU A 145 -26.93 18.97 -61.53
C LEU A 145 -27.81 20.03 -62.18
N PHE A 146 -28.50 20.81 -61.35
CA PHE A 146 -29.42 21.88 -61.78
C PHE A 146 -29.11 23.18 -61.04
N ASP A 147 -29.38 24.32 -61.68
CA ASP A 147 -29.22 25.65 -61.07
C ASP A 147 -30.37 26.00 -60.12
N LYS A 148 -31.59 25.49 -60.38
CA LYS A 148 -32.81 25.71 -59.59
C LYS A 148 -33.68 24.45 -59.53
N VAL A 149 -34.56 24.40 -58.52
CA VAL A 149 -35.45 23.24 -58.27
C VAL A 149 -36.53 23.11 -59.34
N ASP A 150 -37.23 24.19 -59.67
CA ASP A 150 -38.37 24.21 -60.59
C ASP A 150 -37.94 24.98 -61.85
N GLU A 151 -38.03 24.35 -63.04
CA GLU A 151 -37.56 24.89 -64.35
C GLU A 151 -36.04 25.14 -64.49
N GLY A 152 -35.20 24.47 -63.67
CA GLY A 152 -33.75 24.59 -63.76
C GLY A 152 -33.13 23.96 -65.01
N SER A 153 -32.07 24.58 -65.54
CA SER A 153 -31.26 24.05 -66.64
C SER A 153 -30.26 23.00 -66.14
N ASP A 154 -29.96 21.99 -66.97
CA ASP A 154 -28.84 21.08 -66.74
C ASP A 154 -27.52 21.88 -66.77
N ILE A 155 -26.80 21.88 -65.65
CA ILE A 155 -25.52 22.59 -65.50
C ILE A 155 -24.33 21.62 -65.37
N GLY A 156 -24.55 20.32 -65.60
CA GLY A 156 -23.52 19.29 -65.58
C GLY A 156 -23.87 18.10 -64.70
N THR A 157 -22.84 17.34 -64.31
CA THR A 157 -23.02 16.10 -63.56
C THR A 157 -22.08 16.02 -62.35
N ILE A 158 -22.52 15.22 -61.38
CA ILE A 158 -21.70 14.77 -60.27
C ILE A 158 -21.43 13.27 -60.42
N GLU A 159 -20.17 12.90 -60.37
CA GLU A 159 -19.67 11.54 -60.55
C GLU A 159 -19.63 10.76 -59.23
N VAL A 160 -19.68 9.44 -59.37
CA VAL A 160 -19.55 8.52 -58.24
C VAL A 160 -18.21 8.76 -57.56
N GLY A 161 -18.23 8.95 -56.24
CA GLY A 161 -17.06 9.27 -55.42
C GLY A 161 -16.87 10.76 -55.10
N GLU A 162 -17.62 11.66 -55.74
CA GLU A 162 -17.57 13.09 -55.40
C GLU A 162 -18.30 13.40 -54.07
N GLY A 163 -17.72 14.30 -53.27
CA GLY A 163 -18.29 14.77 -52.01
C GLY A 163 -19.19 16.00 -52.17
N ILE A 164 -20.21 16.10 -51.33
CA ILE A 164 -21.07 17.29 -51.20
C ILE A 164 -21.25 17.70 -49.74
N LYS A 165 -21.33 19.02 -49.50
CA LYS A 165 -21.82 19.58 -48.23
C LYS A 165 -23.30 19.96 -48.39
N VAL A 166 -24.19 19.33 -47.63
CA VAL A 166 -25.62 19.59 -47.68
C VAL A 166 -25.92 20.97 -47.07
N LEU A 167 -26.63 21.83 -47.81
CA LEU A 167 -27.13 23.10 -47.31
C LEU A 167 -28.61 23.04 -46.95
N GLN A 168 -29.41 22.40 -47.81
CA GLN A 168 -30.86 22.32 -47.66
C GLN A 168 -31.41 21.13 -48.45
N THR A 169 -32.49 20.51 -47.97
CA THR A 169 -33.26 19.50 -48.71
C THR A 169 -34.69 20.00 -48.98
N LYS A 170 -35.29 19.58 -50.10
CA LYS A 170 -36.67 19.92 -50.48
C LYS A 170 -37.31 18.75 -51.23
N GLU A 171 -38.59 18.51 -51.04
CA GLU A 171 -39.35 17.54 -51.84
C GLU A 171 -39.75 18.15 -53.19
N LYS A 172 -39.60 17.37 -54.27
CA LYS A 172 -40.01 17.72 -55.64
C LYS A 172 -40.67 16.51 -56.30
N GLY A 173 -42.01 16.48 -56.31
CA GLY A 173 -42.76 15.31 -56.78
C GLY A 173 -42.45 14.07 -55.93
N SER A 174 -42.04 12.97 -56.56
CA SER A 174 -41.59 11.75 -55.89
C SER A 174 -40.10 11.73 -55.50
N ASN A 175 -39.36 12.80 -55.79
CA ASN A 175 -37.92 12.90 -55.53
C ASN A 175 -37.64 13.80 -54.34
N LEU A 176 -36.60 13.47 -53.58
CA LEU A 176 -35.98 14.37 -52.61
C LEU A 176 -34.79 15.04 -53.28
N VAL A 177 -34.79 16.37 -53.37
CA VAL A 177 -33.67 17.14 -53.94
C VAL A 177 -32.88 17.84 -52.84
N VAL A 178 -31.59 18.07 -53.11
CA VAL A 178 -30.64 18.69 -52.19
C VAL A 178 -29.97 19.89 -52.84
N ARG A 179 -29.94 21.02 -52.12
CA ARG A 179 -29.03 22.13 -52.38
C ARG A 179 -27.74 21.86 -51.66
N CYS A 180 -26.63 21.79 -52.39
CA CYS A 180 -25.33 21.44 -51.81
C CYS A 180 -24.19 22.27 -52.40
N ILE A 181 -23.07 22.27 -51.69
CA ILE A 181 -21.78 22.75 -52.19
C ILE A 181 -20.99 21.54 -52.68
N LEU A 182 -20.56 21.55 -53.94
CA LEU A 182 -19.68 20.53 -54.48
C LEU A 182 -18.29 20.63 -53.87
N ALA A 183 -17.75 19.52 -53.37
CA ALA A 183 -16.38 19.52 -52.84
C ALA A 183 -15.33 19.75 -53.95
N ARG A 184 -15.63 19.41 -55.21
CA ARG A 184 -14.74 19.56 -56.37
C ARG A 184 -14.32 21.02 -56.63
N ASP A 185 -15.30 21.92 -56.72
CA ASP A 185 -15.10 23.29 -57.21
C ASP A 185 -15.78 24.35 -56.34
N GLY A 186 -16.52 23.97 -55.29
CA GLY A 186 -17.25 24.88 -54.41
C GLY A 186 -18.56 25.41 -55.01
N ALA A 187 -19.00 24.92 -56.17
CA ALA A 187 -20.24 25.36 -56.78
C ALA A 187 -21.44 25.01 -55.89
N GLN A 188 -22.36 25.97 -55.73
CA GLN A 188 -23.66 25.74 -55.11
C GLN A 188 -24.65 25.29 -56.17
N VAL A 189 -25.12 24.05 -56.06
CA VAL A 189 -25.96 23.40 -57.06
C VAL A 189 -27.11 22.64 -56.42
N TRP A 190 -28.08 22.24 -57.24
CA TRP A 190 -29.13 21.29 -56.85
C TRP A 190 -28.87 19.93 -57.48
N ALA A 191 -29.10 18.85 -56.72
CA ALA A 191 -29.02 17.48 -57.18
C ALA A 191 -30.19 16.65 -56.63
N VAL A 192 -30.52 15.53 -57.29
CA VAL A 192 -31.49 14.57 -56.76
C VAL A 192 -30.79 13.73 -55.69
N LEU A 193 -31.24 13.87 -54.43
CA LEU A 193 -30.69 13.14 -53.28
C LEU A 193 -31.20 11.69 -53.26
N ARG A 194 -32.51 11.52 -53.46
CA ARG A 194 -33.21 10.23 -53.48
C ARG A 194 -34.32 10.27 -54.53
N SER A 195 -34.41 9.21 -55.33
CA SER A 195 -35.53 8.93 -56.23
C SER A 195 -36.26 7.66 -55.78
N PRO A 196 -37.43 7.31 -56.36
CA PRO A 196 -38.07 6.03 -56.13
C PRO A 196 -37.18 4.81 -56.42
N ASP A 197 -36.19 4.98 -57.30
CA ASP A 197 -35.26 3.92 -57.72
C ASP A 197 -34.08 3.72 -56.74
N GLY A 198 -33.90 4.62 -55.76
CA GLY A 198 -32.87 4.49 -54.72
C GLY A 198 -32.25 5.81 -54.26
N GLU A 199 -31.20 5.70 -53.44
CA GLU A 199 -30.40 6.84 -52.98
C GLU A 199 -29.23 7.12 -53.91
N ASN A 200 -29.10 8.37 -54.35
CA ASN A 200 -27.97 8.79 -55.18
C ASN A 200 -26.74 9.15 -54.33
N PHE A 201 -26.91 9.35 -53.03
CA PHE A 201 -25.89 9.78 -52.10
C PHE A 201 -25.97 8.99 -50.80
N ARG A 202 -24.81 8.65 -50.24
CA ARG A 202 -24.71 7.99 -48.95
C ARG A 202 -24.02 8.88 -47.91
N ASP A 203 -24.38 8.70 -46.65
CA ASP A 203 -23.73 9.36 -45.53
C ASP A 203 -22.31 8.84 -45.34
N VAL A 204 -21.39 9.75 -45.02
CA VAL A 204 -20.01 9.41 -44.65
C VAL A 204 -19.64 10.13 -43.37
N SER A 205 -19.02 9.39 -42.44
CA SER A 205 -18.54 9.94 -41.18
C SER A 205 -17.38 10.90 -41.33
N SER A 206 -16.67 10.88 -42.48
CA SER A 206 -15.59 11.82 -42.78
C SER A 206 -15.83 12.51 -44.11
N THR A 207 -15.59 13.82 -44.14
CA THR A 207 -15.74 14.66 -45.33
C THR A 207 -14.92 14.12 -46.49
N VAL A 208 -15.52 13.88 -47.65
CA VAL A 208 -14.75 13.63 -48.89
C VAL A 208 -14.16 14.96 -49.35
N GLY A 209 -12.84 15.01 -49.45
CA GLY A 209 -12.11 16.22 -49.78
C GLY A 209 -12.23 16.62 -51.25
N ARG A 210 -11.75 17.84 -51.52
CA ARG A 210 -11.70 18.42 -52.86
C ARG A 210 -10.83 17.62 -53.82
N MET A 211 -9.70 17.11 -53.36
CA MET A 211 -8.77 16.32 -54.19
C MET A 211 -9.42 15.01 -54.65
N GLU A 212 -10.09 14.31 -53.73
CA GLU A 212 -10.82 13.07 -54.02
C GLU A 212 -11.98 13.32 -54.98
N SER A 213 -12.67 14.45 -54.85
CA SER A 213 -13.78 14.81 -55.74
C SER A 213 -13.29 15.18 -57.15
N ILE A 214 -12.17 15.90 -57.26
CA ILE A 214 -11.53 16.18 -58.56
C ILE A 214 -11.09 14.87 -59.24
N GLU A 215 -10.46 13.96 -58.49
CA GLU A 215 -10.04 12.65 -59.01
C GLU A 215 -11.23 11.78 -59.43
N ALA A 216 -12.31 11.76 -58.65
CA ALA A 216 -13.54 11.04 -58.97
C ALA A 216 -14.18 11.58 -60.25
N PHE A 217 -14.30 12.90 -60.39
CA PHE A 217 -14.83 13.55 -61.58
C PHE A 217 -14.03 13.19 -62.85
N ILE A 218 -12.70 13.29 -62.77
CA ILE A 218 -11.80 12.98 -63.90
C ILE A 218 -11.82 11.48 -64.21
N THR A 219 -11.95 10.62 -63.19
CA THR A 219 -12.09 9.18 -63.38
C THR A 219 -13.41 8.85 -64.07
N GLY A 220 -14.50 9.56 -63.74
CA GLY A 220 -15.79 9.47 -64.43
C GLY A 220 -15.69 9.90 -65.90
N ALA A 221 -15.05 11.05 -66.18
CA ALA A 221 -14.80 11.52 -67.54
C ALA A 221 -13.95 10.51 -68.34
N HIS A 222 -12.89 9.98 -67.74
CA HIS A 222 -12.05 8.93 -68.35
C HIS A 222 -12.84 7.66 -68.66
N ARG A 223 -13.73 7.23 -67.76
CA ARG A 223 -14.60 6.07 -67.99
C ARG A 223 -15.51 6.29 -69.19
N ARG A 224 -16.12 7.48 -69.33
CA ARG A 224 -16.92 7.82 -70.52
C ARG A 224 -16.08 7.86 -71.78
N CYS A 225 -14.82 8.32 -71.71
CA CYS A 225 -13.90 8.25 -72.84
C CYS A 225 -13.69 6.81 -73.33
N LEU A 226 -13.53 5.86 -72.39
CA LEU A 226 -13.39 4.44 -72.72
C LEU A 226 -14.67 3.85 -73.33
N GLU A 227 -15.83 4.19 -72.78
CA GLU A 227 -17.13 3.73 -73.28
C GLU A 227 -17.40 4.25 -74.70
N SER A 228 -17.15 5.54 -74.95
CA SER A 228 -17.26 6.20 -76.25
C SER A 228 -16.28 5.65 -77.28
N ALA A 229 -15.02 5.41 -76.89
CA ALA A 229 -14.04 4.74 -77.75
C ALA A 229 -14.48 3.32 -78.13
N ALA A 230 -14.96 2.53 -77.17
CA ALA A 230 -15.47 1.19 -77.42
C ALA A 230 -16.72 1.19 -78.31
N TYR A 231 -17.59 2.20 -78.21
CA TYR A 231 -18.72 2.37 -79.12
C TYR A 231 -18.26 2.65 -80.56
N VAL A 232 -17.36 3.61 -80.75
CA VAL A 232 -16.84 3.97 -82.09
C VAL A 232 -16.03 2.82 -82.69
N ASP A 233 -15.25 2.10 -81.88
CA ASP A 233 -14.52 0.88 -82.29
C ASP A 233 -15.47 -0.21 -82.78
N ARG A 234 -16.53 -0.53 -82.01
CA ARG A 234 -17.53 -1.53 -82.40
C ARG A 234 -18.27 -1.12 -83.66
N THR A 235 -18.65 0.15 -83.77
CA THR A 235 -19.34 0.71 -84.95
C THR A 235 -18.45 0.63 -86.19
N THR A 236 -17.18 1.02 -86.06
CA THR A 236 -16.19 0.94 -87.15
C THR A 236 -15.91 -0.50 -87.56
N ALA A 237 -15.81 -1.44 -86.60
CA ALA A 237 -15.58 -2.86 -86.88
C ALA A 237 -16.77 -3.55 -87.56
N THR A 238 -18.00 -3.12 -87.22
CA THR A 238 -19.23 -3.64 -87.85
C THR A 238 -19.30 -3.23 -89.31
N ILE A 239 -18.98 -1.97 -89.64
CA ILE A 239 -18.97 -1.47 -91.01
C ILE A 239 -17.78 -2.00 -91.83
N ALA A 240 -16.63 -2.29 -91.20
CA ALA A 240 -15.46 -2.81 -91.90
C ALA A 240 -15.68 -4.16 -92.62
N ARG A 241 -16.73 -4.91 -92.24
CA ARG A 241 -17.11 -6.19 -92.87
C ARG A 241 -17.92 -6.02 -94.16
N GLU A 242 -18.48 -4.84 -94.39
CA GLU A 242 -19.27 -4.51 -95.59
C GLU A 242 -18.34 -4.07 -96.73
N LYS A 243 -18.31 -4.83 -97.83
CA LYS A 243 -17.36 -4.61 -98.95
C LYS A 243 -17.92 -3.78 -100.09
N ILE A 244 -19.25 -3.71 -100.26
CA ILE A 244 -19.94 -3.07 -101.40
C ILE A 244 -21.28 -2.48 -100.92
N GLY A 245 -21.62 -1.26 -101.32
CA GLY A 245 -22.91 -0.61 -101.04
C GLY A 245 -22.81 0.62 -100.14
N PRO A 246 -23.91 1.38 -99.92
CA PRO A 246 -23.87 2.69 -99.26
C PRO A 246 -23.39 2.72 -97.79
N LEU A 247 -23.31 1.56 -97.14
CA LEU A 247 -22.72 1.41 -95.80
C LEU A 247 -21.19 1.50 -95.82
N SER A 248 -20.53 1.16 -96.94
CA SER A 248 -19.06 1.28 -97.05
C SER A 248 -18.60 2.74 -97.14
N GLU A 249 -19.49 3.66 -97.51
CA GLU A 249 -19.24 5.11 -97.56
C GLU A 249 -18.99 5.72 -96.16
N ALA A 250 -19.57 5.14 -95.09
CA ALA A 250 -19.34 5.59 -93.71
C ALA A 250 -17.96 5.18 -93.15
N ARG A 251 -17.22 4.30 -93.82
CA ARG A 251 -15.95 3.75 -93.31
C ARG A 251 -14.88 4.81 -93.09
N GLN A 252 -14.68 5.69 -94.07
CA GLN A 252 -13.63 6.71 -93.99
C GLN A 252 -13.94 7.79 -92.93
N PRO A 253 -15.16 8.36 -92.87
CA PRO A 253 -15.55 9.26 -91.78
C PRO A 253 -15.41 8.63 -90.39
N LEU A 254 -15.86 7.38 -90.20
CA LEU A 254 -15.75 6.69 -88.91
C LEU A 254 -14.29 6.41 -88.51
N MET A 255 -13.40 6.10 -89.46
CA MET A 255 -11.97 5.99 -89.19
C MET A 255 -11.36 7.32 -88.71
N THR A 256 -11.76 8.45 -89.30
CA THR A 256 -11.33 9.78 -88.84
C THR A 256 -11.85 10.09 -87.43
N ILE A 257 -13.13 9.81 -87.15
CA ILE A 257 -13.72 9.99 -85.83
C ILE A 257 -13.00 9.12 -84.80
N ARG A 258 -12.75 7.85 -85.13
CA ARG A 258 -12.00 6.90 -84.29
C ARG A 258 -10.62 7.43 -83.91
N GLN A 259 -9.88 8.01 -84.87
CA GLN A 259 -8.57 8.62 -84.59
C GLN A 259 -8.68 9.81 -83.64
N LYS A 260 -9.68 10.69 -83.83
CA LYS A 260 -9.92 11.84 -82.94
C LYS A 260 -10.32 11.39 -81.54
N VAL A 261 -11.19 10.38 -81.42
CA VAL A 261 -11.60 9.79 -80.14
C VAL A 261 -10.39 9.20 -79.39
N GLY A 262 -9.50 8.48 -80.06
CA GLY A 262 -8.26 7.98 -79.46
C GLY A 262 -7.33 9.11 -78.99
N GLY A 263 -7.29 10.22 -79.72
CA GLY A 263 -6.56 11.44 -79.34
C GLY A 263 -7.10 12.09 -78.07
N GLU A 264 -8.42 12.25 -77.96
CA GLU A 264 -9.08 12.79 -76.75
C GLU A 264 -8.95 11.84 -75.55
N GLN A 265 -9.12 10.54 -75.76
CA GLN A 265 -8.90 9.53 -74.73
C GLN A 265 -7.49 9.65 -74.11
N SER A 266 -6.47 9.77 -74.96
CA SER A 266 -5.08 9.94 -74.52
C SER A 266 -4.86 11.26 -73.75
N LYS A 267 -5.58 12.33 -74.09
CA LYS A 267 -5.53 13.60 -73.33
C LYS A 267 -6.13 13.42 -71.94
N VAL A 268 -7.32 12.82 -71.83
CA VAL A 268 -7.99 12.61 -70.53
C VAL A 268 -7.18 11.64 -69.65
N GLU A 269 -6.57 10.62 -70.23
CA GLU A 269 -5.65 9.72 -69.51
C GLU A 269 -4.44 10.48 -68.92
N ARG A 270 -3.82 11.38 -69.69
CA ARG A 270 -2.73 12.25 -69.19
C ARG A 270 -3.18 13.17 -68.07
N VAL A 271 -4.37 13.77 -68.18
CA VAL A 271 -4.96 14.61 -67.12
C VAL A 271 -5.17 13.78 -65.85
N LYS A 272 -5.74 12.57 -65.97
CA LYS A 272 -5.93 11.65 -64.85
C LYS A 272 -4.61 11.28 -64.17
N ALA A 273 -3.58 10.93 -64.95
CA ALA A 273 -2.25 10.61 -64.41
C ALA A 273 -1.62 11.83 -63.69
N SER A 274 -1.76 13.02 -64.26
CA SER A 274 -1.25 14.27 -63.65
C SER A 274 -1.95 14.62 -62.34
N VAL A 275 -3.26 14.41 -62.25
CA VAL A 275 -4.05 14.56 -61.02
C VAL A 275 -3.65 13.56 -59.95
N ALA A 276 -3.48 12.28 -60.31
CA ALA A 276 -3.01 11.26 -59.37
C ALA A 276 -1.61 11.60 -58.82
N ALA A 277 -0.69 12.02 -59.67
CA ALA A 277 0.65 12.45 -59.28
C ALA A 277 0.61 13.70 -58.38
N SER A 278 -0.19 14.70 -58.73
CA SER A 278 -0.35 15.93 -57.93
C SER A 278 -0.96 15.67 -56.56
N LYS A 279 -1.99 14.81 -56.49
CA LYS A 279 -2.57 14.34 -55.22
C LYS A 279 -1.50 13.65 -54.37
N GLY A 280 -0.73 12.73 -54.95
CA GLY A 280 0.40 12.07 -54.28
C GLY A 280 1.43 13.07 -53.73
N ALA A 281 1.77 14.10 -54.51
CA ALA A 281 2.69 15.15 -54.09
C ALA A 281 2.16 15.95 -52.88
N VAL A 282 0.86 16.28 -52.84
CA VAL A 282 0.25 16.99 -51.69
C VAL A 282 0.30 16.14 -50.42
N TYR A 283 -0.02 14.85 -50.48
CA TYR A 283 0.09 13.96 -49.32
C TYR A 283 1.53 13.76 -48.87
N ALA A 284 2.48 13.67 -49.81
CA ALA A 284 3.90 13.57 -49.49
C ALA A 284 4.42 14.83 -48.78
N LEU A 285 4.04 16.03 -49.25
CA LEU A 285 4.34 17.29 -48.59
C LEU A 285 3.78 17.31 -47.16
N ARG A 286 2.51 16.94 -46.97
CA ARG A 286 1.90 16.87 -45.64
C ARG A 286 2.63 15.89 -44.72
N THR A 287 2.99 14.71 -45.22
CA THR A 287 3.71 13.70 -44.44
C THR A 287 5.07 14.23 -43.98
N ASN A 288 5.79 14.93 -44.87
CA ASN A 288 7.07 15.56 -44.56
C ASN A 288 6.92 16.69 -43.53
N GLU A 289 5.87 17.53 -43.63
CA GLU A 289 5.56 18.56 -42.63
C GLU A 289 5.34 17.96 -41.24
N ILE A 290 4.48 16.94 -41.13
CA ILE A 290 4.19 16.28 -39.86
C ILE A 290 5.47 15.68 -39.26
N GLN A 291 6.27 15.01 -40.08
CA GLN A 291 7.54 14.44 -39.64
C GLN A 291 8.46 15.53 -39.07
N LYS A 292 8.69 16.63 -39.81
CA LYS A 292 9.54 17.73 -39.35
C LYS A 292 9.04 18.35 -38.04
N LEU A 293 7.74 18.54 -37.89
CA LEU A 293 7.16 19.09 -36.66
C LEU A 293 7.32 18.13 -35.48
N GLN A 294 7.15 16.83 -35.70
CA GLN A 294 7.37 15.81 -34.68
C GLN A 294 8.84 15.76 -34.25
N GLU A 295 9.77 15.83 -35.21
CA GLU A 295 11.20 15.88 -34.92
C GLU A 295 11.57 17.13 -34.11
N ALA A 296 11.01 18.31 -34.44
CA ALA A 296 11.24 19.55 -33.70
C ALA A 296 10.68 19.50 -32.27
N ARG A 297 9.47 18.95 -32.08
CA ARG A 297 8.87 18.75 -30.74
C ARG A 297 9.66 17.74 -29.91
N CYS A 298 10.13 16.67 -30.52
CA CYS A 298 10.99 15.66 -29.88
C CYS A 298 12.29 16.31 -29.37
N LYS A 299 12.96 17.12 -30.21
CA LYS A 299 14.17 17.85 -29.83
C LYS A 299 13.94 18.83 -28.68
N THR A 300 12.92 19.69 -28.79
CA THR A 300 12.58 20.66 -27.74
C THR A 300 12.20 20.00 -26.42
N PHE A 301 11.50 18.86 -26.45
CA PHE A 301 11.22 18.06 -25.26
C PHE A 301 12.51 17.53 -24.60
N GLY A 302 13.41 16.96 -25.41
CA GLY A 302 14.71 16.48 -24.94
C GLY A 302 15.55 17.60 -24.31
N GLU A 303 15.64 18.75 -24.98
CA GLU A 303 16.35 19.94 -24.49
C GLU A 303 15.78 20.46 -23.18
N LYS A 304 14.45 20.61 -23.08
CA LYS A 304 13.77 21.05 -21.86
C LYS A 304 14.05 20.11 -20.69
N SER A 305 13.93 18.80 -20.92
CA SER A 305 14.17 17.76 -19.90
C SER A 305 15.61 17.79 -19.38
N VAL A 306 16.58 18.01 -20.29
CA VAL A 306 18.00 18.15 -19.93
C VAL A 306 18.26 19.44 -19.16
N ASN A 307 17.66 20.56 -19.56
CA ASN A 307 17.85 21.86 -18.93
C ASN A 307 17.28 21.89 -17.50
N GLU A 308 16.04 21.42 -17.31
CA GLU A 308 15.42 21.30 -15.98
C GLU A 308 16.27 20.41 -15.05
N SER A 309 16.74 19.26 -15.57
CA SER A 309 17.62 18.37 -14.81
C SER A 309 18.95 19.04 -14.47
N ARG A 310 19.55 19.79 -15.40
CA ARG A 310 20.83 20.47 -15.19
C ARG A 310 20.72 21.55 -14.11
N GLU A 311 19.65 22.31 -14.07
CA GLU A 311 19.44 23.37 -13.08
C GLU A 311 19.36 22.80 -11.65
N VAL A 312 18.57 21.75 -11.45
CA VAL A 312 18.43 21.10 -10.14
C VAL A 312 19.74 20.46 -9.70
N VAL A 313 20.46 19.81 -10.62
CA VAL A 313 21.79 19.23 -10.34
C VAL A 313 22.79 20.30 -9.95
N ALA A 314 22.89 21.40 -10.70
CA ALA A 314 23.83 22.48 -10.40
C ALA A 314 23.60 23.08 -9.00
N LYS A 315 22.34 23.31 -8.62
CA LYS A 315 21.98 23.82 -7.29
C LYS A 315 22.38 22.85 -6.17
N ALA A 316 22.13 21.55 -6.36
CA ALA A 316 22.50 20.52 -5.39
C ALA A 316 24.03 20.39 -5.26
N GLU A 317 24.76 20.48 -6.37
CA GLU A 317 26.22 20.42 -6.41
C GLU A 317 26.88 21.62 -5.74
N GLU A 318 26.37 22.84 -5.94
CA GLU A 318 26.90 24.04 -5.30
C GLU A 318 26.83 23.92 -3.77
N LYS A 319 25.67 23.51 -3.23
CA LYS A 319 25.47 23.31 -1.79
C LYS A 319 26.36 22.17 -1.26
N ALA A 320 26.45 21.06 -1.98
CA ALA A 320 27.31 19.94 -1.61
C ALA A 320 28.79 20.33 -1.59
N THR A 321 29.24 21.14 -2.56
CA THR A 321 30.62 21.61 -2.66
C THR A 321 30.99 22.50 -1.47
N LYS A 322 30.16 23.50 -1.14
CA LYS A 322 30.35 24.36 0.04
C LYS A 322 30.43 23.54 1.34
N THR A 323 29.61 22.50 1.44
CA THR A 323 29.59 21.60 2.60
C THR A 323 30.84 20.72 2.67
N ILE A 324 31.31 20.21 1.53
CA ILE A 324 32.55 19.43 1.43
C ILE A 324 33.74 20.30 1.84
N GLU A 325 33.83 21.53 1.34
CA GLU A 325 34.89 22.49 1.69
C GLU A 325 34.88 22.77 3.20
N SER A 326 33.70 23.06 3.76
CA SER A 326 33.55 23.31 5.20
C SER A 326 34.00 22.12 6.06
N ALA A 327 33.71 20.90 5.63
CA ALA A 327 34.16 19.69 6.32
C ALA A 327 35.67 19.43 6.15
N GLN A 328 36.23 19.73 4.97
CA GLN A 328 37.66 19.56 4.68
C GLN A 328 38.55 20.57 5.42
N CYS A 329 38.02 21.73 5.80
CA CYS A 329 38.72 22.67 6.68
C CYS A 329 38.97 22.12 8.09
N LEU A 330 38.31 21.02 8.47
CA LEU A 330 38.49 20.38 9.77
C LEU A 330 39.45 19.17 9.66
N THR A 331 40.55 19.25 10.41
CA THR A 331 41.49 18.14 10.65
C THR A 331 41.02 17.24 11.79
N ALA A 332 41.61 16.04 11.92
CA ALA A 332 41.30 15.13 13.03
C ALA A 332 41.56 15.74 14.43
N GLU A 333 42.44 16.73 14.54
CA GLU A 333 42.75 17.45 15.78
C GLU A 333 41.69 18.52 16.05
N THR A 334 41.40 19.38 15.07
CA THR A 334 40.37 20.43 15.20
C THR A 334 38.96 19.85 15.39
N ILE A 335 38.64 18.67 14.83
CA ILE A 335 37.38 17.97 15.11
C ILE A 335 37.23 17.59 16.59
N LYS A 336 38.33 17.23 17.27
CA LYS A 336 38.30 16.87 18.70
C LYS A 336 38.11 18.08 19.60
N GLU A 337 38.57 19.25 19.16
CA GLU A 337 38.52 20.51 19.90
C GLU A 337 37.24 21.32 19.59
N ALA A 338 36.54 21.00 18.50
CA ALA A 338 35.32 21.67 18.08
C ALA A 338 34.17 21.44 19.06
N SER A 339 33.33 22.47 19.25
CA SER A 339 32.14 22.37 20.07
C SER A 339 31.04 21.54 19.39
N ILE A 340 30.09 21.05 20.19
CA ILE A 340 28.91 20.32 19.68
C ILE A 340 28.15 21.17 18.66
N ALA A 341 27.95 22.46 18.95
CA ALA A 341 27.30 23.41 18.05
C ALA A 341 28.02 23.53 16.69
N GLN A 342 29.34 23.68 16.68
CA GLN A 342 30.14 23.81 15.44
C GLN A 342 30.04 22.54 14.57
N LEU A 343 30.21 21.36 15.18
CA LEU A 343 30.06 20.09 14.46
C LEU A 343 28.61 19.89 13.98
N GLY A 344 27.63 20.39 14.74
CA GLY A 344 26.20 20.32 14.43
C GLY A 344 25.80 21.14 13.22
N GLU A 345 26.37 22.33 13.04
CA GLU A 345 26.13 23.17 11.85
C GLU A 345 26.59 22.48 10.55
N ILE A 346 27.77 21.87 10.56
CA ILE A 346 28.29 21.14 9.40
C ILE A 346 27.47 19.86 9.15
N LYS A 347 27.08 19.14 10.21
CA LYS A 347 26.17 17.99 10.08
C LYS A 347 24.84 18.39 9.46
N LYS A 348 24.26 19.52 9.86
CA LYS A 348 23.01 20.05 9.29
C LYS A 348 23.19 20.41 7.80
N ALA A 349 24.27 21.11 7.45
CA ALA A 349 24.58 21.42 6.06
C ALA A 349 24.80 20.16 5.20
N SER A 350 25.39 19.11 5.77
CA SER A 350 25.53 17.77 5.18
C SER A 350 24.17 17.14 4.90
N ASP A 351 23.25 17.12 5.87
CA ASP A 351 21.90 16.57 5.67
C ASP A 351 21.13 17.33 4.58
N GLU A 352 21.14 18.67 4.61
CA GLU A 352 20.50 19.51 3.58
C GLU A 352 21.09 19.25 2.18
N SER A 353 22.41 19.07 2.08
CA SER A 353 23.09 18.75 0.82
C SER A 353 22.66 17.39 0.28
N LEU A 354 22.62 16.37 1.14
CA LEU A 354 22.22 15.02 0.76
C LEU A 354 20.74 14.96 0.35
N GLN A 355 19.87 15.73 1.00
CA GLN A 355 18.47 15.87 0.60
C GLN A 355 18.36 16.46 -0.81
N LEU A 356 19.00 17.59 -1.10
CA LEU A 356 18.97 18.21 -2.42
C LEU A 356 19.54 17.30 -3.52
N LEU A 357 20.60 16.54 -3.21
CA LEU A 357 21.15 15.54 -4.13
C LEU A 357 20.17 14.39 -4.39
N GLY A 358 19.41 13.98 -3.36
CA GLY A 358 18.32 13.01 -3.49
C GLY A 358 17.19 13.50 -4.41
N GLU A 359 16.75 14.75 -4.24
CA GLU A 359 15.75 15.40 -5.10
C GLU A 359 16.25 15.51 -6.55
N ALA A 360 17.51 15.95 -6.76
CA ALA A 360 18.13 16.03 -8.07
C ALA A 360 18.17 14.67 -8.77
N LYS A 361 18.57 13.62 -8.05
CA LYS A 361 18.57 12.24 -8.54
C LYS A 361 17.17 11.77 -8.94
N PHE A 362 16.14 12.13 -8.17
CA PHE A 362 14.75 11.81 -8.51
C PHE A 362 14.30 12.48 -9.81
N VAL A 363 14.57 13.78 -9.97
CA VAL A 363 14.23 14.55 -11.19
C VAL A 363 14.92 13.95 -12.42
N VAL A 364 16.23 13.67 -12.34
CA VAL A 364 16.99 13.06 -13.45
C VAL A 364 16.46 11.67 -13.79
N ARG A 365 16.14 10.86 -12.77
CA ARG A 365 15.57 9.52 -12.98
C ARG A 365 14.20 9.57 -13.64
N ARG A 366 13.35 10.53 -13.26
CA ARG A 366 12.06 10.76 -13.89
C ARG A 366 12.23 11.15 -15.36
N ALA A 367 13.18 12.03 -15.68
CA ALA A 367 13.49 12.41 -17.06
C ALA A 367 14.03 11.24 -17.90
N LEU A 368 14.79 10.33 -17.29
CA LEU A 368 15.27 9.09 -17.93
C LEU A 368 14.17 8.04 -18.12
N GLY A 369 13.27 7.92 -17.14
CA GLY A 369 12.15 6.97 -17.12
C GLY A 369 10.91 7.46 -17.87
N ALA A 370 10.91 8.68 -18.37
CA ALA A 370 9.86 9.18 -19.23
C ALA A 370 9.93 8.47 -20.60
N ASP A 371 9.18 7.38 -20.72
CA ASP A 371 8.69 6.85 -22.00
C ASP A 371 7.66 7.80 -22.65
N ALA A 372 7.60 9.07 -22.23
CA ALA A 372 6.61 10.08 -22.61
C ALA A 372 6.59 10.43 -24.12
N PHE A 373 7.54 9.93 -24.90
CA PHE A 373 7.53 10.06 -26.35
C PHE A 373 7.41 8.68 -27.01
N GLU A 374 6.16 8.30 -27.29
CA GLU A 374 5.85 7.19 -28.19
C GLU A 374 5.85 7.70 -29.64
N GLY A 375 6.70 7.13 -30.50
CA GLY A 375 6.73 7.50 -31.91
C GLY A 375 8.04 7.17 -32.63
N PRO A 376 8.06 7.28 -33.97
CA PRO A 376 9.21 6.95 -34.80
C PRO A 376 10.44 7.84 -34.54
N SER A 377 10.25 9.04 -33.99
CA SER A 377 11.33 9.99 -33.68
C SER A 377 12.04 9.73 -32.33
N LYS A 378 11.78 8.61 -31.64
CA LYS A 378 12.41 8.25 -30.36
C LYS A 378 13.94 8.23 -30.43
N ASN A 379 14.51 7.90 -31.58
CA ASN A 379 15.97 7.90 -31.80
C ASN A 379 16.60 9.29 -31.69
N LEU A 380 15.82 10.37 -31.85
CA LEU A 380 16.34 11.74 -31.68
C LEU A 380 16.58 12.12 -30.21
N LEU A 381 16.05 11.34 -29.26
CA LEU A 381 16.27 11.55 -27.83
C LEU A 381 17.57 10.93 -27.31
N ILE A 382 18.38 10.29 -28.17
CA ILE A 382 19.61 9.62 -27.74
C ILE A 382 20.57 10.61 -27.06
N GLU A 383 20.79 11.79 -27.65
CA GLU A 383 21.66 12.81 -27.07
C GLU A 383 21.15 13.31 -25.72
N ALA A 384 19.84 13.56 -25.60
CA ALA A 384 19.21 13.94 -24.34
C ALA A 384 19.37 12.84 -23.27
N ARG A 385 19.17 11.57 -23.65
CA ARG A 385 19.36 10.40 -22.76
C ARG A 385 20.81 10.27 -22.30
N VAL A 386 21.77 10.49 -23.19
CA VAL A 386 23.20 10.50 -22.84
C VAL A 386 23.51 11.63 -21.85
N ALA A 387 23.01 12.85 -22.11
CA ALA A 387 23.18 13.99 -21.21
C ALA A 387 22.56 13.74 -19.82
N LEU A 388 21.35 13.20 -19.76
CA LEU A 388 20.68 12.82 -18.51
C LEU A 388 21.42 11.70 -17.78
N SER A 389 21.95 10.71 -18.49
CA SER A 389 22.75 9.62 -17.90
C SER A 389 24.06 10.14 -17.31
N LYS A 390 24.67 11.15 -17.96
CA LYS A 390 25.85 11.85 -17.44
C LYS A 390 25.50 12.62 -16.16
N LEU A 391 24.41 13.39 -16.15
CA LEU A 391 23.92 14.09 -14.95
C LEU A 391 23.62 13.10 -13.81
N SER A 392 23.00 11.96 -14.10
CA SER A 392 22.73 10.92 -13.10
C SER A 392 24.02 10.39 -12.47
N SER A 393 25.04 10.14 -13.28
CA SER A 393 26.34 9.68 -12.80
C SER A 393 27.06 10.76 -11.97
N GLN A 394 26.92 12.02 -12.38
CA GLN A 394 27.51 13.18 -11.72
C GLN A 394 26.94 13.38 -10.30
N VAL A 395 25.61 13.41 -10.16
CA VAL A 395 24.92 13.51 -8.86
C VAL A 395 25.35 12.38 -7.93
N LEU A 396 25.41 11.14 -8.42
CA LEU A 396 25.85 9.98 -7.64
C LEU A 396 27.30 10.13 -7.15
N ALA A 397 28.19 10.69 -7.98
CA ALA A 397 29.58 10.92 -7.61
C ALA A 397 29.70 12.01 -6.52
N VAL A 398 28.95 13.11 -6.66
CA VAL A 398 28.94 14.21 -5.67
C VAL A 398 28.32 13.75 -4.35
N GLU A 399 27.25 12.95 -4.38
CA GLU A 399 26.65 12.33 -3.20
C GLU A 399 27.67 11.49 -2.43
N ARG A 400 28.41 10.60 -3.11
CA ARG A 400 29.45 9.78 -2.49
C ARG A 400 30.56 10.62 -1.88
N LYS A 401 31.01 11.67 -2.57
CA LYS A 401 32.04 12.60 -2.08
C LYS A 401 31.56 13.35 -0.84
N CYS A 402 30.32 13.87 -0.86
CA CYS A 402 29.73 14.58 0.27
C CYS A 402 29.62 13.69 1.51
N LYS A 403 29.13 12.44 1.35
CA LYS A 403 29.10 11.45 2.44
C LYS A 403 30.49 11.19 3.01
N SER A 404 31.45 10.88 2.15
CA SER A 404 32.83 10.59 2.57
C SER A 404 33.50 11.77 3.29
N ALA A 405 33.37 12.98 2.75
CA ALA A 405 33.98 14.19 3.32
C ALA A 405 33.38 14.59 4.67
N THR A 406 32.09 14.30 4.90
CA THR A 406 31.39 14.71 6.13
C THR A 406 31.35 13.60 7.20
N GLU A 407 31.78 12.38 6.89
CA GLU A 407 31.65 11.22 7.78
C GLU A 407 32.36 11.42 9.13
N SER A 408 33.59 11.91 9.13
CA SER A 408 34.37 12.15 10.35
C SER A 408 33.69 13.17 11.28
N VAL A 409 33.21 14.27 10.70
CA VAL A 409 32.50 15.35 11.42
C VAL A 409 31.17 14.84 11.97
N ARG A 410 30.40 14.09 11.18
CA ARG A 410 29.12 13.49 11.60
C ARG A 410 29.31 12.50 12.74
N SER A 411 30.32 11.63 12.64
CA SER A 411 30.67 10.65 13.66
C SER A 411 31.14 11.33 14.96
N ALA A 412 31.97 12.36 14.83
CA ALA A 412 32.41 13.17 15.97
C ALA A 412 31.26 13.92 16.64
N HIS A 413 30.37 14.56 15.87
CA HIS A 413 29.15 15.19 16.39
C HIS A 413 28.29 14.17 17.15
N ALA A 414 28.01 13.01 16.55
CA ALA A 414 27.22 11.95 17.18
C ALA A 414 27.89 11.40 18.45
N LYS A 415 29.22 11.32 18.49
CA LYS A 415 29.95 10.96 19.70
C LYS A 415 29.86 12.06 20.76
N ALA A 416 30.12 13.32 20.42
CA ALA A 416 30.09 14.44 21.34
C ALA A 416 28.70 14.64 21.96
N VAL A 417 27.64 14.52 21.16
CA VAL A 417 26.25 14.54 21.65
C VAL A 417 25.98 13.39 22.62
N ARG A 418 26.42 12.17 22.31
CA ARG A 418 26.25 11.01 23.22
C ARG A 418 27.01 11.19 24.52
N ASP A 419 28.29 11.55 24.45
CA ASP A 419 29.12 11.76 25.64
C ASP A 419 28.54 12.86 26.54
N ALA A 420 28.10 13.98 25.96
CA ALA A 420 27.46 15.09 26.67
C ALA A 420 26.12 14.66 27.30
N THR A 421 25.30 13.92 26.55
CA THR A 421 24.01 13.41 27.05
C THR A 421 24.21 12.42 28.20
N ASP A 422 25.18 11.51 28.09
CA ASP A 422 25.49 10.55 29.15
C ASP A 422 26.08 11.23 30.40
N ALA A 423 26.93 12.24 30.23
CA ALA A 423 27.41 13.07 31.33
C ALA A 423 26.26 13.80 32.04
N ALA A 424 25.35 14.40 31.26
CA ALA A 424 24.16 15.08 31.78
C ALA A 424 23.26 14.12 32.57
N ARG A 425 22.97 12.95 32.00
CA ARG A 425 22.19 11.90 32.66
C ARG A 425 22.88 11.48 33.95
N LYS A 426 24.19 11.22 33.95
CA LYS A 426 24.94 10.84 35.14
C LYS A 426 24.80 11.87 36.26
N ALA A 427 24.92 13.16 35.95
CA ALA A 427 24.75 14.25 36.92
C ALA A 427 23.31 14.31 37.49
N LEU A 428 22.31 14.29 36.61
CA LEU A 428 20.89 14.30 37.00
C LEU A 428 20.53 13.08 37.84
N ARG A 429 21.05 11.90 37.50
CA ARG A 429 20.90 10.65 38.25
C ARG A 429 21.49 10.73 39.65
N ALA A 430 22.73 11.22 39.75
CA ALA A 430 23.41 11.37 41.03
C ALA A 430 22.62 12.30 41.97
N SER A 431 22.07 13.40 41.42
CA SER A 431 21.20 14.31 42.18
C SER A 431 19.89 13.68 42.62
N ALA A 432 19.25 12.87 41.76
CA ALA A 432 18.01 12.18 42.12
C ALA A 432 18.24 11.16 43.25
N ARG A 433 19.33 10.40 43.16
CA ARG A 433 19.74 9.39 44.16
C ARG A 433 20.07 10.03 45.51
N SER A 434 20.82 11.15 45.52
CA SER A 434 21.17 11.84 46.77
C SER A 434 19.96 12.47 47.47
N ALA A 435 18.92 12.82 46.72
CA ALA A 435 17.64 13.28 47.28
C ALA A 435 16.74 12.14 47.78
N GLY A 436 17.09 10.87 47.53
CA GLY A 436 16.28 9.71 47.88
C GLY A 436 14.95 9.62 47.12
N GLN A 437 14.79 10.38 46.03
CA GLN A 437 13.56 10.43 45.24
C GLN A 437 13.64 9.42 44.08
N THR A 438 12.55 8.70 43.83
CA THR A 438 12.39 7.90 42.62
C THR A 438 12.23 8.80 41.39
N SER A 439 12.51 8.26 40.20
CA SER A 439 12.29 8.99 38.94
C SER A 439 10.83 9.45 38.79
N ASP A 440 9.87 8.66 39.27
CA ASP A 440 8.44 8.98 39.22
C ASP A 440 8.02 10.11 40.15
N GLU A 441 8.55 10.14 41.38
CA GLU A 441 8.33 11.23 42.33
C GLU A 441 8.94 12.53 41.80
N LEU A 442 10.14 12.43 41.25
CA LEU A 442 10.86 13.55 40.66
C LEU A 442 10.11 14.13 39.45
N PHE A 443 9.64 13.28 38.54
CA PHE A 443 8.82 13.70 37.41
C PHE A 443 7.57 14.44 37.89
N SER A 444 6.82 13.83 38.81
CA SER A 444 5.55 14.40 39.32
C SER A 444 5.76 15.77 39.97
N ARG A 445 6.88 15.94 40.67
CA ARG A 445 7.30 17.21 41.28
C ARG A 445 7.64 18.28 40.25
N ILE A 446 8.46 17.96 39.24
CA ILE A 446 8.93 18.94 38.25
C ILE A 446 7.82 19.28 37.23
N ALA A 447 7.02 18.29 36.83
CA ALA A 447 5.90 18.47 35.91
C ALA A 447 4.71 19.19 36.56
N CYS A 448 4.71 19.37 37.89
CA CYS A 448 3.62 20.01 38.65
C CYS A 448 2.24 19.39 38.33
N GLY A 449 2.16 18.06 38.27
CA GLY A 449 0.93 17.32 37.98
C GLY A 449 0.52 17.23 36.50
N LYS A 450 1.31 17.79 35.57
CA LYS A 450 1.10 17.61 34.13
C LYS A 450 1.60 16.23 33.66
N SER A 451 1.05 15.76 32.54
CA SER A 451 1.47 14.50 31.88
C SER A 451 2.83 14.60 31.17
N GLU A 452 3.31 15.81 30.94
CA GLU A 452 4.54 16.11 30.20
C GLU A 452 5.32 17.23 30.88
N LEU A 453 6.64 17.14 30.79
CA LEU A 453 7.60 18.10 31.29
C LEU A 453 8.17 18.89 30.11
N SER A 454 8.23 20.23 30.23
CA SER A 454 8.81 21.08 29.18
C SER A 454 10.33 21.22 29.31
N GLN A 455 11.00 21.57 28.22
CA GLN A 455 12.45 21.77 28.23
C GLN A 455 12.89 22.80 29.28
N ALA A 456 12.15 23.92 29.39
CA ALA A 456 12.41 24.94 30.40
C ALA A 456 12.30 24.40 31.83
N GLN A 457 11.33 23.52 32.12
CA GLN A 457 11.19 22.89 33.43
C GLN A 457 12.38 21.96 33.73
N LEU A 458 12.88 21.23 32.73
CA LEU A 458 14.03 20.34 32.90
C LEU A 458 15.31 21.12 33.17
N ILE A 459 15.52 22.21 32.42
CA ILE A 459 16.66 23.13 32.62
C ILE A 459 16.58 23.76 34.01
N GLN A 460 15.40 24.20 34.46
CA GLN A 460 15.24 24.76 35.80
C GLN A 460 15.53 23.74 36.90
N PHE A 461 15.15 22.47 36.71
CA PHE A 461 15.52 21.40 37.61
C PHE A 461 17.04 21.14 37.59
N ALA A 462 17.67 21.10 36.42
CA ALA A 462 19.10 20.89 36.28
C ALA A 462 19.93 21.97 37.01
N LYS A 463 19.46 23.22 37.06
CA LYS A 463 20.09 24.30 37.85
C LYS A 463 20.13 24.04 39.35
N THR A 464 19.30 23.13 39.86
CA THR A 464 19.32 22.71 41.28
C THR A 464 20.33 21.60 41.56
N VAL A 465 20.91 21.00 40.52
CA VAL A 465 21.93 19.95 40.63
C VAL A 465 23.28 20.61 40.89
N LYS A 466 23.98 20.15 41.94
CA LYS A 466 25.33 20.61 42.29
C LYS A 466 26.37 19.90 41.42
N ASP A 467 26.40 20.23 40.13
CA ASP A 467 27.42 19.75 39.18
C ASP A 467 27.80 20.88 38.22
N GLU A 468 29.01 21.43 38.38
CA GLU A 468 29.51 22.55 37.58
C GLU A 468 29.76 22.17 36.10
N ALA A 469 29.81 20.88 35.76
CA ALA A 469 29.97 20.40 34.39
C ALA A 469 28.62 20.28 33.63
N LEU A 470 27.49 20.45 34.30
CA LEU A 470 26.16 20.38 33.70
C LEU A 470 25.76 21.73 33.09
N THR A 471 25.85 21.85 31.77
CA THR A 471 25.43 23.05 31.03
C THR A 471 23.97 22.97 30.59
N GLU A 472 23.36 24.11 30.23
CA GLU A 472 22.01 24.12 29.65
C GLU A 472 21.95 23.35 28.32
N GLU A 473 23.01 23.41 27.50
CA GLU A 473 23.13 22.66 26.24
C GLU A 473 23.09 21.15 26.48
N HIS A 474 23.80 20.65 27.49
CA HIS A 474 23.77 19.23 27.89
C HIS A 474 22.35 18.75 28.25
N VAL A 475 21.60 19.57 28.98
CA VAL A 475 20.23 19.26 29.40
C VAL A 475 19.25 19.32 28.22
N GLN A 476 19.48 20.25 27.29
CA GLN A 476 18.72 20.34 26.04
C GLN A 476 18.91 19.09 25.17
N LEU A 477 20.12 18.50 25.12
CA LEU A 477 20.36 17.24 24.44
C LEU A 477 19.57 16.08 25.07
N VAL A 478 19.57 15.97 26.40
CA VAL A 478 18.73 14.98 27.12
C VAL A 478 17.25 15.17 26.77
N TYR A 479 16.76 16.41 26.77
CA TYR A 479 15.37 16.67 26.41
C TYR A 479 15.06 16.25 24.96
N THR A 480 15.97 16.54 24.03
CA THR A 480 15.81 16.23 22.61
C THR A 480 15.81 14.72 22.36
N GLU A 481 16.66 13.97 23.06
CA GLU A 481 16.78 12.51 22.90
C GLU A 481 15.60 11.76 23.55
N PHE A 482 15.18 12.17 24.76
CA PHE A 482 14.18 11.42 25.53
C PHE A 482 12.75 12.01 25.49
N GLY A 483 12.58 13.21 24.93
CA GLY A 483 11.30 13.92 24.84
C GLY A 483 11.08 14.72 23.54
N PRO A 484 11.36 14.16 22.34
CA PRO A 484 11.23 14.89 21.08
C PRO A 484 9.80 15.37 20.75
N GLN A 485 8.79 14.77 21.39
CA GLN A 485 7.37 15.14 21.30
C GLN A 485 6.80 15.61 22.65
N GLY A 486 7.67 16.10 23.54
CA GLY A 486 7.35 16.34 24.95
C GLY A 486 7.96 15.27 25.84
N LEU A 487 8.61 15.67 26.93
CA LEU A 487 9.26 14.73 27.85
C LEU A 487 8.22 14.12 28.79
N LYS A 488 7.71 12.95 28.42
CA LYS A 488 6.78 12.14 29.22
C LYS A 488 7.50 11.41 30.35
N ARG A 489 6.71 10.87 31.28
CA ARG A 489 7.19 10.09 32.43
C ARG A 489 8.11 8.93 32.03
N SER A 490 7.74 8.17 31.00
CA SER A 490 8.56 7.07 30.47
C SER A 490 9.91 7.54 29.94
N GLY A 491 9.94 8.62 29.15
CA GLY A 491 11.16 9.23 28.61
C GLY A 491 12.05 9.83 29.69
N PHE A 492 11.48 10.52 30.67
CA PHE A 492 12.19 11.01 31.86
C PHE A 492 12.81 9.85 32.66
N GLY A 493 12.06 8.75 32.81
CA GLY A 493 12.56 7.50 33.37
C GLY A 493 13.70 6.89 32.56
N SER A 494 13.62 6.85 31.22
CA SER A 494 14.73 6.41 30.36
C SER A 494 15.98 7.27 30.52
N ALA A 495 15.81 8.58 30.73
CA ALA A 495 16.92 9.49 30.98
C ALA A 495 17.58 9.23 32.34
N LEU A 496 16.80 9.02 33.41
CA LEU A 496 17.29 9.01 34.80
C LEU A 496 17.37 7.63 35.47
N GLN A 497 16.70 6.61 34.99
CA GLN A 497 16.90 5.27 35.52
C GLN A 497 18.12 4.64 34.85
N GLU A 498 18.80 3.78 35.59
CA GLU A 498 19.97 3.05 35.11
C GLU A 498 19.70 1.57 35.33
N PHE A 499 19.78 0.78 34.25
CA PHE A 499 19.56 -0.65 34.30
C PHE A 499 20.85 -1.38 33.95
N ARG A 500 20.99 -2.57 34.50
CA ARG A 500 22.08 -3.49 34.23
C ARG A 500 21.51 -4.87 33.95
N THR A 501 22.08 -5.60 32.99
CA THR A 501 21.76 -7.00 32.76
C THR A 501 22.85 -7.89 33.37
N CYS A 502 22.44 -8.90 34.12
CA CYS A 502 23.33 -9.89 34.68
C CYS A 502 23.93 -10.76 33.56
N SER A 503 25.26 -10.74 33.44
CA SER A 503 26.01 -11.53 32.46
C SER A 503 26.50 -12.86 33.02
N GLN A 504 26.69 -12.92 34.33
CA GLN A 504 27.09 -14.11 35.07
C GLN A 504 26.43 -14.07 36.44
N ALA A 505 25.93 -15.22 36.88
CA ALA A 505 25.19 -15.33 38.13
C ALA A 505 26.00 -14.79 39.32
N VAL A 506 25.39 -13.91 40.12
CA VAL A 506 26.06 -13.17 41.20
C VAL A 506 25.13 -12.99 42.40
N SER A 507 25.67 -13.07 43.61
CA SER A 507 24.88 -12.89 44.84
C SER A 507 24.43 -11.44 45.04
N ILE A 508 23.14 -11.27 45.36
CA ILE A 508 22.57 -10.05 45.95
C ILE A 508 22.79 -10.13 47.45
N THR A 509 23.56 -9.21 48.03
CA THR A 509 23.81 -9.17 49.48
C THR A 509 23.04 -8.05 50.19
N ASP A 510 22.89 -8.16 51.51
CA ASP A 510 22.18 -7.18 52.34
C ASP A 510 22.98 -5.90 52.63
N ARG A 511 24.31 -5.94 52.54
CA ARG A 511 25.23 -4.80 52.79
C ARG A 511 26.31 -4.66 51.72
N LEU A 512 26.96 -3.49 51.69
CA LEU A 512 28.02 -3.11 50.74
C LEU A 512 29.28 -3.97 50.91
N GLN A 513 29.72 -4.22 52.15
CA GLN A 513 30.86 -5.09 52.41
C GLN A 513 30.52 -6.53 52.01
N ILE A 514 31.44 -7.27 51.39
CA ILE A 514 31.21 -8.69 51.08
C ILE A 514 31.42 -9.53 52.34
N ALA A 515 32.42 -9.18 53.14
CA ALA A 515 32.73 -9.84 54.40
C ALA A 515 31.53 -9.77 55.36
N GLY A 516 31.06 -10.95 55.79
CA GLY A 516 29.94 -11.08 56.72
C GLY A 516 28.56 -10.73 56.14
N ALA A 517 28.41 -10.46 54.85
CA ALA A 517 27.12 -10.13 54.25
C ALA A 517 26.24 -11.37 54.02
N ALA A 518 24.95 -11.23 54.32
CA ALA A 518 23.97 -12.26 54.05
C ALA A 518 23.60 -12.24 52.57
N THR A 519 23.67 -13.40 51.90
CA THR A 519 23.14 -13.55 50.54
C THR A 519 21.63 -13.59 50.61
N LYS A 520 20.95 -12.60 50.01
CA LYS A 520 19.49 -12.57 49.88
C LYS A 520 19.01 -13.56 48.82
N ARG A 521 19.66 -13.54 47.65
CA ARG A 521 19.52 -14.55 46.59
C ARG A 521 20.62 -14.40 45.54
N LYS A 522 20.68 -15.29 44.56
CA LYS A 522 21.49 -15.10 43.35
C LYS A 522 20.67 -14.35 42.29
N LEU A 523 21.30 -13.37 41.65
CA LEU A 523 20.85 -12.73 40.42
C LEU A 523 21.31 -13.62 39.26
N GLU A 524 20.38 -14.18 38.50
CA GLU A 524 20.70 -15.12 37.41
C GLU A 524 21.05 -14.40 36.10
N THR A 525 21.80 -15.09 35.23
CA THR A 525 22.16 -14.58 33.90
C THR A 525 20.91 -14.19 33.11
N GLY A 526 20.93 -12.99 32.52
CA GLY A 526 19.82 -12.40 31.79
C GLY A 526 18.83 -11.58 32.65
N GLU A 527 18.89 -11.66 33.99
CA GLU A 527 18.05 -10.82 34.84
C GLU A 527 18.43 -9.33 34.73
N VAL A 528 17.42 -8.47 34.74
CA VAL A 528 17.56 -7.01 34.72
C VAL A 528 17.56 -6.47 36.16
N PHE A 529 18.51 -5.59 36.44
CA PHE A 529 18.78 -5.00 37.74
C PHE A 529 18.79 -3.47 37.62
N GLU A 530 17.84 -2.79 38.26
CA GLU A 530 17.78 -1.33 38.32
C GLU A 530 18.74 -0.81 39.40
N VAL A 531 19.67 0.05 39.02
CA VAL A 531 20.67 0.64 39.92
C VAL A 531 20.05 1.82 40.68
N LEU A 532 19.91 1.64 41.99
CA LEU A 532 19.37 2.64 42.92
C LEU A 532 20.50 3.47 43.56
N GLU A 533 21.68 2.88 43.76
CA GLU A 533 22.82 3.50 44.44
C GLU A 533 24.14 2.97 43.87
N GLY A 534 25.20 3.79 43.92
CA GLY A 534 26.52 3.46 43.42
C GLY A 534 26.78 3.86 41.96
N PRO A 535 27.93 3.46 41.38
CA PRO A 535 28.90 2.50 41.92
C PRO A 535 29.64 3.01 43.17
N MET A 536 29.92 2.12 44.11
CA MET A 536 30.77 2.37 45.28
C MET A 536 31.87 1.31 45.35
N THR A 537 33.08 1.74 45.71
CA THR A 537 34.20 0.83 45.94
C THR A 537 34.19 0.34 47.38
N GLU A 538 34.15 -0.96 47.60
CA GLU A 538 34.36 -1.54 48.92
C GLU A 538 35.85 -1.48 49.30
N SER A 539 36.16 -0.98 50.51
CA SER A 539 37.52 -0.82 51.02
C SER A 539 38.35 -2.11 51.04
N ASP A 540 37.72 -3.25 51.34
CA ASP A 540 38.44 -4.48 51.69
C ASP A 540 38.76 -5.35 50.47
N SER A 541 37.89 -5.31 49.45
CA SER A 541 38.04 -6.10 48.22
C SER A 541 38.43 -5.26 47.00
N ASN A 542 38.40 -3.93 47.12
CA ASN A 542 38.52 -2.97 46.02
C ASN A 542 37.55 -3.25 44.85
N MET A 543 36.42 -3.92 45.14
CA MET A 543 35.40 -4.24 44.15
C MET A 543 34.37 -3.10 44.05
N GLU A 544 34.00 -2.74 42.82
CA GLU A 544 32.89 -1.83 42.56
C GLU A 544 31.55 -2.57 42.71
N ARG A 545 30.69 -2.06 43.58
CA ARG A 545 29.37 -2.61 43.85
C ARG A 545 28.29 -1.55 43.67
N VAL A 546 27.11 -2.00 43.28
CA VAL A 546 25.91 -1.16 43.16
C VAL A 546 24.80 -1.74 44.02
N ARG A 547 24.00 -0.86 44.63
CA ARG A 547 22.75 -1.25 45.25
C ARG A 547 21.65 -1.08 44.23
N GLY A 548 20.80 -2.08 44.11
CA GLY A 548 19.74 -2.03 43.13
C GLY A 548 18.59 -2.96 43.44
N ARG A 549 17.60 -2.93 42.57
CA ARG A 549 16.39 -3.75 42.61
C ARG A 549 16.36 -4.67 41.41
N ALA A 550 16.28 -5.97 41.65
CA ALA A 550 16.09 -6.92 40.57
C ALA A 550 14.64 -6.89 40.09
N LEU A 551 14.42 -6.73 38.78
CA LEU A 551 13.06 -6.59 38.25
C LEU A 551 12.24 -7.87 38.38
N ARG A 552 12.89 -9.04 38.31
CA ARG A 552 12.23 -10.36 38.39
C ARG A 552 11.29 -10.50 39.59
N ASP A 553 11.71 -10.05 40.76
CA ASP A 553 11.03 -10.30 42.03
C ASP A 553 11.03 -9.08 42.99
N GLY A 554 11.59 -7.95 42.57
CA GLY A 554 11.71 -6.75 43.38
C GLY A 554 12.80 -6.81 44.47
N MET A 555 13.64 -7.85 44.50
CA MET A 555 14.66 -8.01 45.55
C MET A 555 15.69 -6.86 45.50
N VAL A 556 15.87 -6.18 46.63
CA VAL A 556 16.81 -5.05 46.76
C VAL A 556 18.05 -5.48 47.54
N GLY A 557 19.24 -5.17 47.01
CA GLY A 557 20.51 -5.41 47.70
C GLY A 557 21.73 -4.99 46.87
N TRP A 558 22.91 -5.40 47.34
CA TRP A 558 24.19 -5.04 46.74
C TRP A 558 24.73 -6.14 45.83
N VAL A 559 25.20 -5.74 44.65
CA VAL A 559 25.74 -6.65 43.63
C VAL A 559 27.06 -6.07 43.09
N SER A 560 28.06 -6.92 42.89
CA SER A 560 29.34 -6.52 42.29
C SER A 560 29.21 -6.34 40.79
N ILE A 561 29.77 -5.25 40.24
CA ILE A 561 29.73 -4.99 38.78
C ILE A 561 30.73 -5.89 38.05
N LYS A 562 31.91 -6.08 38.63
CA LYS A 562 32.99 -6.93 38.12
C LYS A 562 33.35 -7.97 39.17
N GLY A 563 33.72 -9.17 38.72
CA GLY A 563 34.29 -10.21 39.57
C GLY A 563 35.75 -9.90 39.94
N SER A 564 36.31 -10.65 40.89
CA SER A 564 37.70 -10.50 41.34
C SER A 564 38.74 -10.72 40.24
N GLN A 565 38.40 -11.45 39.18
CA GLN A 565 39.23 -11.68 37.99
C GLN A 565 38.96 -10.67 36.85
N GLY A 566 38.21 -9.59 37.10
CA GLY A 566 37.90 -8.55 36.13
C GLY A 566 36.74 -8.84 35.17
N ALA A 567 36.17 -10.05 35.19
CA ALA A 567 35.00 -10.39 34.37
C ALA A 567 33.77 -9.53 34.74
N LEU A 568 33.07 -9.00 33.73
CA LEU A 568 31.84 -8.23 33.93
C LEU A 568 30.69 -9.15 34.38
N LEU A 569 30.20 -8.92 35.59
CA LEU A 569 29.01 -9.59 36.13
C LEU A 569 27.73 -8.84 35.75
N LEU A 570 27.80 -7.50 35.69
CA LEU A 570 26.70 -6.62 35.28
C LEU A 570 27.11 -5.77 34.06
N ARG A 571 26.34 -5.82 32.98
CA ARG A 571 26.51 -4.96 31.79
C ARG A 571 25.48 -3.82 31.79
N PRO A 572 25.81 -2.61 31.30
CA PRO A 572 24.82 -1.58 31.01
C PRO A 572 23.66 -2.13 30.19
N ALA A 573 22.44 -1.72 30.53
CA ALA A 573 21.22 -2.08 29.83
C ALA A 573 20.33 -0.83 29.68
N GLU A 574 19.57 -0.80 28.59
CA GLU A 574 18.51 0.20 28.41
C GLU A 574 17.33 -0.12 29.33
N LYS A 575 16.46 0.88 29.50
CA LYS A 575 15.20 0.70 30.21
C LYS A 575 14.36 -0.36 29.47
N PRO A 576 13.89 -1.41 30.14
CA PRO A 576 13.18 -2.50 29.47
C PRO A 576 11.78 -2.06 29.04
N PHE A 577 11.60 -1.92 27.73
CA PHE A 577 10.28 -1.74 27.11
C PHE A 577 9.81 -3.05 26.47
N LEU A 578 8.50 -3.21 26.42
CA LEU A 578 7.80 -4.33 25.82
C LEU A 578 6.89 -3.82 24.69
N TRP A 579 6.81 -4.59 23.62
CA TRP A 579 5.89 -4.39 22.51
C TRP A 579 4.70 -5.34 22.63
N CYS A 580 3.48 -4.82 22.51
CA CYS A 580 2.26 -5.63 22.49
C CYS A 580 2.06 -6.30 21.13
N THR A 581 2.16 -7.62 21.09
CA THR A 581 1.94 -8.44 19.87
C THR A 581 0.46 -8.71 19.60
N LYS A 582 -0.40 -8.51 20.60
CA LYS A 582 -1.86 -8.63 20.54
C LYS A 582 -2.47 -7.90 21.74
N GLN A 583 -3.77 -7.69 21.70
CA GLN A 583 -4.50 -7.11 22.82
C GLN A 583 -4.43 -8.03 24.04
N ALA A 584 -4.21 -7.44 25.22
CA ALA A 584 -4.23 -8.17 26.48
C ALA A 584 -4.68 -7.27 27.64
N PRO A 585 -5.38 -7.84 28.64
CA PRO A 585 -5.82 -7.07 29.80
C PRO A 585 -4.65 -6.80 30.76
N MET A 586 -4.64 -5.59 31.30
CA MET A 586 -3.86 -5.20 32.47
C MET A 586 -4.78 -5.24 33.70
N MET A 587 -4.38 -5.95 34.74
CA MET A 587 -5.20 -6.22 35.93
C MET A 587 -4.70 -5.42 37.13
N THR A 588 -5.59 -5.07 38.07
CA THR A 588 -5.19 -4.37 39.31
C THR A 588 -4.34 -5.28 40.23
N SER A 589 -4.54 -6.59 40.17
CA SER A 589 -3.82 -7.59 40.96
C SER A 589 -3.69 -8.93 40.22
N LEU A 590 -2.79 -9.80 40.70
CA LEU A 590 -2.63 -11.15 40.17
C LEU A 590 -3.81 -12.04 40.62
N GLY A 591 -4.58 -12.56 39.66
CA GLY A 591 -5.73 -13.44 39.95
C GLY A 591 -7.07 -12.70 39.87
N LYS A 592 -7.78 -12.54 41.00
CA LYS A 592 -9.11 -11.90 41.10
C LYS A 592 -9.04 -10.36 41.09
N GLY A 593 -8.32 -9.78 40.14
CA GLY A 593 -8.24 -8.32 39.95
C GLY A 593 -9.27 -7.80 38.95
N ASP A 594 -9.58 -6.51 39.01
CA ASP A 594 -10.35 -5.81 37.97
C ASP A 594 -9.43 -5.46 36.80
N THR A 595 -10.00 -5.36 35.59
CA THR A 595 -9.26 -4.89 34.41
C THR A 595 -9.05 -3.37 34.51
N VAL A 596 -7.79 -2.94 34.63
CA VAL A 596 -7.37 -1.53 34.58
C VAL A 596 -7.60 -0.95 33.19
N ARG A 597 -7.16 -1.70 32.17
CA ARG A 597 -7.34 -1.40 30.74
C ARG A 597 -6.96 -2.61 29.89
N THR A 598 -7.30 -2.56 28.61
CA THR A 598 -6.80 -3.49 27.59
C THR A 598 -5.75 -2.78 26.73
N THR A 599 -4.63 -3.44 26.46
CA THR A 599 -3.58 -2.91 25.58
C THR A 599 -3.95 -3.07 24.11
N ALA A 600 -3.43 -2.20 23.25
CA ALA A 600 -3.59 -2.27 21.81
C ALA A 600 -2.41 -3.01 21.15
N HIS A 601 -2.63 -3.54 19.93
CA HIS A 601 -1.54 -4.06 19.11
C HIS A 601 -0.52 -2.95 18.80
N GLY A 602 0.77 -3.26 18.93
CA GLY A 602 1.87 -2.32 18.69
C GLY A 602 2.08 -1.28 19.80
N GLU A 603 1.29 -1.33 20.87
CA GLU A 603 1.49 -0.45 22.04
C GLU A 603 2.78 -0.80 22.79
N ILE A 604 3.48 0.24 23.28
CA ILE A 604 4.69 0.08 24.09
C ILE A 604 4.33 0.14 25.58
N LEU A 605 4.88 -0.81 26.33
CA LEU A 605 4.78 -0.89 27.78
C LEU A 605 6.17 -0.79 28.41
N GLU A 606 6.28 -0.09 29.53
CA GLU A 606 7.45 -0.16 30.41
C GLU A 606 7.31 -1.38 31.33
N LEU A 607 8.37 -2.18 31.46
CA LEU A 607 8.44 -3.28 32.42
C LEU A 607 8.88 -2.74 33.80
N LEU A 608 7.98 -2.82 34.78
CA LEU A 608 8.24 -2.38 36.16
C LEU A 608 8.66 -3.54 37.08
N ALA A 609 8.12 -4.73 36.86
CA ALA A 609 8.46 -5.95 37.59
C ALA A 609 8.17 -7.20 36.75
N GLY A 610 8.84 -8.31 37.04
CA GLY A 610 8.88 -9.50 36.20
C GLY A 610 9.81 -9.34 34.99
N PRO A 611 9.64 -10.15 33.93
CA PRO A 611 8.83 -11.35 33.90
C PRO A 611 9.34 -12.40 34.89
N SER A 612 8.42 -13.01 35.64
CA SER A 612 8.71 -14.14 36.52
C SER A 612 7.74 -15.27 36.28
N GLU A 613 8.22 -16.50 36.34
CA GLU A 613 7.35 -17.66 36.31
C GLU A 613 6.68 -17.86 37.66
N LYS A 614 5.35 -17.86 37.64
CA LYS A 614 4.52 -18.35 38.74
C LYS A 614 4.19 -19.80 38.43
N ALA A 615 4.64 -20.70 39.31
CA ALA A 615 4.27 -22.12 39.22
C ALA A 615 2.75 -22.25 39.20
N GLY A 616 2.24 -23.13 38.35
CA GLY A 616 0.82 -23.40 38.32
C GLY A 616 0.35 -23.98 39.65
N GLU A 617 -0.89 -23.65 40.00
CA GLU A 617 -1.55 -24.18 41.17
C GLU A 617 -1.72 -25.70 41.06
N VAL A 618 -1.77 -26.39 42.20
CA VAL A 618 -1.84 -27.86 42.27
C VAL A 618 -3.28 -28.28 42.52
N GLU A 619 -3.82 -29.11 41.65
CA GLU A 619 -5.06 -29.84 41.90
C GLU A 619 -4.75 -31.20 42.50
N VAL A 620 -5.57 -31.66 43.44
CA VAL A 620 -5.52 -33.03 43.95
C VAL A 620 -6.66 -33.80 43.30
N LEU A 621 -6.31 -34.84 42.54
CA LEU A 621 -7.27 -35.72 41.89
C LEU A 621 -7.32 -37.08 42.57
N LEU A 622 -8.50 -37.67 42.55
CA LEU A 622 -8.76 -39.04 43.00
C LEU A 622 -9.22 -39.89 41.83
N HIS A 623 -8.71 -41.12 41.77
CA HIS A 623 -9.18 -42.17 40.86
C HIS A 623 -9.90 -43.24 41.66
N GLY A 624 -11.07 -43.66 41.20
CA GLY A 624 -11.92 -44.53 41.99
C GLY A 624 -13.22 -44.89 41.32
N LYS A 625 -14.04 -45.61 42.09
CA LYS A 625 -15.38 -46.06 41.72
C LYS A 625 -16.42 -45.34 42.55
N ALA A 626 -17.46 -44.87 41.88
CA ALA A 626 -18.57 -44.19 42.52
C ALA A 626 -19.61 -45.20 43.04
N SER A 627 -20.17 -44.94 44.22
CA SER A 627 -21.05 -45.88 44.92
C SER A 627 -22.45 -46.04 44.32
N MET A 628 -22.97 -45.04 43.58
CA MET A 628 -24.35 -45.09 43.07
C MET A 628 -24.52 -46.01 41.86
N ASP A 629 -23.52 -46.07 40.98
CA ASP A 629 -23.60 -46.77 39.70
C ASP A 629 -22.34 -47.60 39.34
N GLY A 630 -21.31 -47.57 40.19
CA GLY A 630 -20.05 -48.26 39.97
C GLY A 630 -19.14 -47.61 38.91
N SER A 631 -19.47 -46.41 38.40
CA SER A 631 -18.67 -45.74 37.38
C SER A 631 -17.26 -45.45 37.88
N GLU A 632 -16.24 -45.84 37.13
CA GLU A 632 -14.83 -45.67 37.46
C GLU A 632 -14.23 -44.48 36.69
N GLY A 633 -13.48 -43.61 37.37
CA GLY A 633 -12.84 -42.47 36.73
C GLY A 633 -12.12 -41.53 37.69
N TRP A 634 -11.73 -40.38 37.18
CA TRP A 634 -10.97 -39.33 37.85
C TRP A 634 -11.85 -38.14 38.21
N PHE A 635 -11.73 -37.60 39.41
CA PHE A 635 -12.34 -36.31 39.75
C PHE A 635 -11.40 -35.44 40.58
N VAL A 636 -11.67 -34.14 40.61
CA VAL A 636 -10.90 -33.17 41.39
C VAL A 636 -11.39 -33.19 42.84
N GLN A 637 -10.57 -33.71 43.77
CA GLN A 637 -10.83 -33.71 45.21
C GLN A 637 -10.52 -32.35 45.84
N ARG A 638 -9.47 -31.68 45.37
CA ARG A 638 -9.11 -30.32 45.76
C ARG A 638 -8.75 -29.51 44.52
N ARG A 639 -9.44 -28.39 44.34
CA ARG A 639 -9.19 -27.46 43.25
C ARG A 639 -7.92 -26.65 43.49
N ALA A 640 -7.45 -26.03 42.42
CA ALA A 640 -6.29 -25.15 42.40
C ALA A 640 -6.36 -23.99 43.42
N ASP A 641 -7.56 -23.47 43.67
CA ASP A 641 -7.82 -22.41 44.67
C ASP A 641 -7.84 -22.91 46.13
N GLY A 642 -7.56 -24.20 46.35
CA GLY A 642 -7.55 -24.86 47.65
C GLY A 642 -8.93 -25.39 48.10
N SER A 643 -10.01 -25.10 47.38
CA SER A 643 -11.35 -25.59 47.74
C SER A 643 -11.47 -27.11 47.53
N SER A 644 -12.08 -27.80 48.49
CA SER A 644 -12.27 -29.26 48.42
C SER A 644 -13.64 -29.60 47.83
N CYS A 645 -13.70 -30.56 46.91
CA CYS A 645 -14.94 -31.11 46.36
C CYS A 645 -15.35 -32.40 47.08
N ALA A 646 -14.47 -33.04 47.83
CA ALA A 646 -14.76 -34.27 48.56
C ALA A 646 -13.87 -34.45 49.79
N SER A 647 -14.43 -35.00 50.86
CA SER A 647 -13.77 -35.24 52.14
C SER A 647 -13.71 -36.73 52.49
N PRO A 648 -12.73 -37.19 53.30
CA PRO A 648 -12.68 -38.58 53.74
C PRO A 648 -13.99 -39.00 54.43
N SER A 649 -14.52 -40.15 54.05
CA SER A 649 -15.77 -40.66 54.60
C SER A 649 -15.60 -41.05 56.06
N LYS A 650 -16.50 -40.54 56.91
CA LYS A 650 -16.64 -41.00 58.30
C LYS A 650 -17.44 -42.30 58.43
N ARG A 651 -17.99 -42.82 57.33
CA ARG A 651 -18.89 -43.99 57.31
C ARG A 651 -18.16 -45.31 57.10
N PHE A 652 -16.98 -45.32 56.50
CA PHE A 652 -16.28 -46.55 56.16
C PHE A 652 -15.03 -46.73 57.01
N TYR A 653 -14.85 -47.95 57.50
CA TYR A 653 -13.73 -48.38 58.32
C TYR A 653 -13.09 -49.63 57.71
N VAL A 654 -11.80 -49.84 57.98
CA VAL A 654 -11.03 -51.00 57.52
C VAL A 654 -10.48 -51.76 58.73
N CYS A 655 -10.67 -53.06 58.70
CA CYS A 655 -10.08 -53.98 59.67
C CYS A 655 -8.56 -54.09 59.47
N LYS A 656 -7.75 -53.80 60.49
CA LYS A 656 -6.28 -53.90 60.48
C LYS A 656 -5.74 -55.21 61.01
N SER A 657 -6.48 -55.83 61.92
CA SER A 657 -6.17 -57.14 62.47
C SER A 657 -7.46 -57.90 62.71
N SER A 658 -7.43 -59.20 62.46
CA SER A 658 -8.67 -59.97 62.46
C SER A 658 -9.33 -59.96 63.84
N ILE A 659 -10.62 -59.64 63.89
CA ILE A 659 -11.37 -59.41 65.12
C ILE A 659 -12.76 -60.03 65.03
N ALA A 660 -13.34 -60.43 66.17
CA ALA A 660 -14.70 -60.95 66.23
C ALA A 660 -15.74 -59.83 66.09
N MET A 661 -16.74 -60.05 65.23
CA MET A 661 -17.99 -59.28 65.21
C MET A 661 -19.01 -60.02 66.06
N THR A 662 -19.68 -59.33 66.97
CA THR A 662 -20.63 -59.92 67.92
C THR A 662 -22.03 -59.35 67.75
N ASP A 663 -23.06 -60.09 68.16
CA ASP A 663 -24.46 -59.64 68.08
C ASP A 663 -24.84 -58.62 69.16
N ASN A 664 -24.08 -58.57 70.26
CA ASN A 664 -24.28 -57.65 71.39
C ASN A 664 -23.02 -56.83 71.71
N PHE A 665 -23.21 -55.67 72.34
CA PHE A 665 -22.15 -54.74 72.76
C PHE A 665 -21.32 -55.27 73.92
N ASP A 666 -21.93 -55.95 74.89
CA ASP A 666 -21.22 -56.55 76.03
C ASP A 666 -20.45 -57.81 75.57
N ILE A 667 -19.12 -57.80 75.69
CA ILE A 667 -18.27 -58.94 75.30
C ILE A 667 -18.54 -60.19 76.14
N LYS A 668 -18.93 -60.06 77.42
CA LYS A 668 -19.23 -61.19 78.30
C LYS A 668 -20.59 -61.82 78.00
N ALA A 669 -21.50 -61.07 77.39
CA ALA A 669 -22.88 -61.46 77.10
C ALA A 669 -23.21 -61.35 75.59
N CYS A 670 -22.33 -61.88 74.74
CA CYS A 670 -22.52 -61.88 73.29
C CYS A 670 -22.17 -63.22 72.64
N ARG A 671 -22.68 -63.42 71.41
CA ARG A 671 -22.27 -64.49 70.52
C ARG A 671 -21.49 -63.92 69.34
N VAL A 672 -20.39 -64.58 68.98
CA VAL A 672 -19.60 -64.24 67.80
C VAL A 672 -20.42 -64.55 66.54
N LEU A 673 -20.75 -63.52 65.76
CA LEU A 673 -21.47 -63.63 64.49
C LEU A 673 -20.57 -64.08 63.33
N ARG A 674 -19.33 -63.54 63.31
CA ARG A 674 -18.27 -63.85 62.35
C ARG A 674 -16.94 -63.27 62.82
N LYS A 675 -15.86 -63.67 62.14
CA LYS A 675 -14.56 -63.02 62.23
C LYS A 675 -14.40 -62.04 61.07
N VAL A 676 -14.20 -60.77 61.37
CA VAL A 676 -13.82 -59.74 60.40
C VAL A 676 -12.32 -59.91 60.13
N VAL A 677 -11.95 -60.14 58.89
CA VAL A 677 -10.54 -60.38 58.53
C VAL A 677 -9.80 -59.08 58.25
N LYS A 678 -8.46 -59.11 58.30
CA LYS A 678 -7.64 -57.96 57.91
C LYS A 678 -8.01 -57.51 56.48
N ASP A 679 -8.04 -56.20 56.30
CA ASP A 679 -8.42 -55.46 55.08
C ASP A 679 -9.91 -55.54 54.68
N GLU A 680 -10.77 -56.17 55.49
CA GLU A 680 -12.23 -56.16 55.29
C GLU A 680 -12.82 -54.78 55.59
N ILE A 681 -13.70 -54.28 54.70
CA ILE A 681 -14.37 -52.98 54.81
C ILE A 681 -15.67 -53.11 55.59
N LEU A 682 -15.85 -52.20 56.54
CA LEU A 682 -16.97 -52.10 57.45
C LEU A 682 -17.66 -50.74 57.26
N GLU A 683 -18.98 -50.71 57.09
CA GLU A 683 -19.78 -49.50 57.04
C GLU A 683 -20.44 -49.26 58.40
N VAL A 684 -20.30 -48.06 58.97
CA VAL A 684 -20.95 -47.66 60.22
C VAL A 684 -22.47 -47.70 60.01
N VAL A 685 -23.19 -48.31 60.95
CA VAL A 685 -24.65 -48.27 60.93
C VAL A 685 -25.11 -46.86 61.34
N ASP A 686 -25.98 -46.24 60.53
CA ASP A 686 -26.42 -44.86 60.72
C ASP A 686 -26.86 -44.56 62.16
N GLY A 687 -26.32 -43.47 62.73
CA GLY A 687 -26.65 -42.99 64.07
C GLY A 687 -25.84 -43.60 65.22
N GLU A 688 -24.97 -44.58 64.96
CA GLU A 688 -24.15 -45.21 66.00
C GLU A 688 -22.76 -44.56 66.13
N ALA A 689 -22.41 -44.16 67.37
CA ALA A 689 -21.08 -43.66 67.73
C ALA A 689 -20.24 -44.77 68.39
N SER A 690 -18.92 -44.59 68.47
CA SER A 690 -18.07 -45.48 69.28
C SER A 690 -18.50 -45.42 70.74
N GLN A 691 -18.64 -46.58 71.36
CA GLN A 691 -18.99 -46.72 72.76
C GLN A 691 -17.82 -47.36 73.52
N GLU A 692 -17.49 -46.77 74.67
CA GLU A 692 -16.51 -47.31 75.60
C GLU A 692 -17.15 -48.41 76.46
N ASP A 693 -16.58 -49.60 76.41
CA ASP A 693 -16.85 -50.66 77.37
C ASP A 693 -15.88 -50.48 78.54
N ASN A 694 -16.33 -49.74 79.57
CA ASN A 694 -15.56 -49.46 80.78
C ASN A 694 -15.20 -50.73 81.58
N THR A 695 -15.90 -51.84 81.34
CA THR A 695 -15.63 -53.12 81.99
C THR A 695 -14.45 -53.88 81.39
N MET A 696 -14.13 -53.62 80.11
CA MET A 696 -13.00 -54.24 79.40
C MET A 696 -11.97 -53.23 78.90
N GLU A 697 -12.18 -51.93 79.14
CA GLU A 697 -11.33 -50.83 78.66
C GLU A 697 -11.11 -50.87 77.13
N ILE A 698 -12.20 -51.08 76.38
CA ILE A 698 -12.16 -51.16 74.91
C ILE A 698 -13.18 -50.24 74.26
N ASN A 699 -12.87 -49.80 73.04
CA ASN A 699 -13.79 -49.03 72.21
C ASN A 699 -14.46 -49.95 71.18
N ARG A 700 -15.80 -49.96 71.11
CA ARG A 700 -16.54 -50.75 70.13
C ARG A 700 -17.50 -49.87 69.34
N MET A 701 -17.76 -50.26 68.10
CA MET A 701 -18.72 -49.60 67.22
C MET A 701 -19.45 -50.67 66.42
N ARG A 702 -20.69 -50.41 66.05
CA ARG A 702 -21.47 -51.32 65.24
C ARG A 702 -21.29 -51.03 63.77
N PHE A 703 -21.04 -52.10 63.04
CA PHE A 703 -20.76 -52.06 61.63
C PHE A 703 -21.63 -53.06 60.87
N LYS A 704 -21.95 -52.71 59.63
CA LYS A 704 -22.33 -53.64 58.58
C LYS A 704 -21.07 -54.06 57.83
N ALA A 705 -20.72 -55.34 57.86
CA ALA A 705 -19.65 -55.87 57.03
C ALA A 705 -20.07 -55.84 55.56
N LEU A 706 -19.32 -55.14 54.70
CA LEU A 706 -19.66 -55.06 53.27
C LEU A 706 -19.51 -56.41 52.55
N ARG A 707 -18.66 -57.29 53.08
CA ARG A 707 -18.38 -58.60 52.48
C ARG A 707 -19.59 -59.54 52.48
N ASP A 708 -20.38 -59.55 53.55
CA ASP A 708 -21.50 -60.50 53.72
C ASP A 708 -22.79 -59.86 54.26
N GLY A 709 -22.80 -58.54 54.44
CA GLY A 709 -23.96 -57.77 54.90
C GLY A 709 -24.29 -57.94 56.39
N LYS A 710 -23.52 -58.73 57.16
CA LYS A 710 -23.81 -58.94 58.58
C LYS A 710 -23.56 -57.68 59.40
N ILE A 711 -24.48 -57.40 60.31
CA ILE A 711 -24.41 -56.24 61.21
C ILE A 711 -24.06 -56.71 62.62
N GLY A 712 -23.05 -56.11 63.24
CA GLY A 712 -22.65 -56.43 64.60
C GLY A 712 -21.60 -55.49 65.17
N TRP A 713 -21.29 -55.69 66.46
CA TRP A 713 -20.33 -54.91 67.22
C TRP A 713 -18.91 -55.39 66.98
N VAL A 714 -18.02 -54.46 66.64
CA VAL A 714 -16.59 -54.72 66.42
C VAL A 714 -15.77 -53.80 67.30
N THR A 715 -14.74 -54.35 67.94
CA THR A 715 -13.79 -53.56 68.74
C THR A 715 -12.88 -52.76 67.81
N LEU A 716 -12.81 -51.44 68.01
CA LEU A 716 -11.92 -50.52 67.31
C LEU A 716 -10.49 -50.65 67.83
N THR A 717 -10.34 -50.52 69.15
CA THR A 717 -9.05 -50.59 69.85
C THR A 717 -9.20 -51.47 71.08
N GLY A 718 -8.33 -52.47 71.22
CA GLY A 718 -8.28 -53.33 72.39
C GLY A 718 -7.62 -52.66 73.60
N ASN A 719 -7.74 -53.28 74.78
CA ASN A 719 -7.26 -52.78 76.06
C ASN A 719 -5.73 -52.60 76.13
N GLN A 720 -4.98 -53.31 75.29
CA GLN A 720 -3.52 -53.14 75.13
C GLN A 720 -3.15 -52.15 74.01
N GLY A 721 -4.08 -51.32 73.54
CA GLY A 721 -3.85 -50.30 72.50
C GLY A 721 -3.77 -50.85 71.08
N THR A 722 -4.03 -52.14 70.85
CA THR A 722 -4.06 -52.71 69.49
C THR A 722 -5.25 -52.19 68.71
N VAL A 723 -5.02 -51.49 67.59
CA VAL A 723 -6.07 -51.02 66.69
C VAL A 723 -6.48 -52.14 65.74
N PHE A 724 -7.71 -52.63 65.91
CA PHE A 724 -8.29 -53.67 65.07
C PHE A 724 -9.07 -53.09 63.89
N VAL A 725 -9.66 -51.91 64.04
CA VAL A 725 -10.46 -51.26 63.00
C VAL A 725 -10.20 -49.76 63.05
N GLU A 726 -9.87 -49.14 61.91
CA GLU A 726 -9.68 -47.68 61.78
C GLU A 726 -10.51 -47.12 60.62
N ALA A 727 -10.72 -45.80 60.61
CA ALA A 727 -11.41 -45.13 59.52
C ALA A 727 -10.70 -45.38 58.18
N SER A 728 -11.48 -45.64 57.13
CA SER A 728 -10.96 -45.94 55.81
C SER A 728 -10.32 -44.70 55.20
N LYS A 729 -9.09 -44.85 54.70
CA LYS A 729 -8.39 -43.82 53.92
C LYS A 729 -8.74 -43.88 52.42
N HIS A 730 -9.56 -44.85 52.03
CA HIS A 730 -9.90 -45.14 50.63
C HIS A 730 -11.33 -44.73 50.25
N HIS A 731 -12.13 -44.20 51.18
CA HIS A 731 -13.50 -43.79 50.89
C HIS A 731 -13.66 -42.30 51.11
N PHE A 732 -14.26 -41.61 50.15
CA PHE A 732 -14.55 -40.18 50.19
C PHE A 732 -16.05 -39.95 50.01
N VAL A 733 -16.52 -38.80 50.49
CA VAL A 733 -17.88 -38.31 50.24
C VAL A 733 -17.78 -37.01 49.47
N ILE A 734 -18.58 -36.89 48.41
CA ILE A 734 -18.63 -35.70 47.56
C ILE A 734 -19.33 -34.57 48.33
N ASP A 735 -18.61 -33.49 48.60
CA ASP A 735 -19.12 -32.32 49.32
C ASP A 735 -19.74 -31.29 48.36
N VAL A 736 -19.18 -31.20 47.16
CA VAL A 736 -19.60 -30.30 46.08
C VAL A 736 -19.69 -31.09 44.78
N GLU A 737 -20.78 -30.90 44.06
CA GLU A 737 -21.00 -31.52 42.75
C GLU A 737 -19.78 -31.30 41.82
N THR A 738 -19.28 -32.38 41.23
CA THR A 738 -18.01 -32.37 40.48
C THR A 738 -18.02 -33.40 39.36
N ALA A 739 -17.28 -33.15 38.28
CA ALA A 739 -17.24 -34.02 37.11
C ALA A 739 -16.32 -35.24 37.32
N LEU A 740 -16.83 -36.44 37.03
CA LEU A 740 -16.05 -37.65 36.87
C LEU A 740 -15.57 -37.76 35.42
N ARG A 741 -14.26 -37.91 35.21
CA ARG A 741 -13.58 -37.90 33.92
C ARG A 741 -12.93 -39.24 33.63
N GLU A 742 -12.78 -39.58 32.35
CA GLU A 742 -12.11 -40.82 31.92
C GLU A 742 -10.61 -40.82 32.25
N THR A 743 -9.96 -39.66 32.18
CA THR A 743 -8.53 -39.49 32.45
C THR A 743 -8.27 -38.26 33.33
N ARG A 744 -7.03 -38.09 33.80
CA ARG A 744 -6.60 -36.96 34.64
C ARG A 744 -6.72 -35.59 33.96
N SER A 745 -6.68 -35.54 32.62
CA SER A 745 -6.69 -34.29 31.87
C SER A 745 -7.98 -33.50 32.09
N ARG A 746 -7.88 -32.17 32.14
CA ARG A 746 -9.05 -31.28 32.19
C ARG A 746 -9.93 -31.37 30.93
N ASP A 747 -9.31 -31.67 29.79
CA ASP A 747 -9.98 -31.83 28.50
C ASP A 747 -10.46 -33.27 28.27
N SER A 748 -10.37 -34.13 29.30
CA SER A 748 -10.84 -35.50 29.22
C SER A 748 -12.36 -35.57 29.15
N LYS A 749 -12.86 -36.63 28.51
CA LYS A 749 -14.29 -36.92 28.42
C LYS A 749 -14.89 -37.01 29.84
N VAL A 750 -15.93 -36.21 30.09
CA VAL A 750 -16.73 -36.32 31.31
C VAL A 750 -17.62 -37.55 31.19
N LEU A 751 -17.43 -38.52 32.07
CA LEU A 751 -18.23 -39.75 32.14
C LEU A 751 -19.62 -39.44 32.69
N ARG A 752 -19.66 -38.68 33.80
CA ARG A 752 -20.87 -38.12 34.40
C ARG A 752 -20.51 -37.11 35.50
N THR A 753 -21.53 -36.57 36.16
CA THR A 753 -21.37 -35.72 37.34
C THR A 753 -21.59 -36.55 38.62
N LEU A 754 -20.73 -36.35 39.62
CA LEU A 754 -20.85 -36.93 40.96
C LEU A 754 -21.71 -36.03 41.85
N ALA A 755 -22.72 -36.59 42.51
CA ALA A 755 -23.69 -35.83 43.30
C ALA A 755 -23.19 -35.56 44.73
N ARG A 756 -23.59 -34.44 45.34
CA ARG A 756 -23.29 -34.17 46.76
C ARG A 756 -23.85 -35.29 47.65
N GLY A 757 -23.03 -35.79 48.56
CA GLY A 757 -23.33 -36.90 49.48
C GLY A 757 -23.00 -38.30 48.93
N GLU A 758 -22.70 -38.41 47.63
CA GLU A 758 -22.28 -39.65 46.99
C GLU A 758 -20.96 -40.15 47.59
N ALA A 759 -20.86 -41.44 47.89
CA ALA A 759 -19.61 -42.06 48.33
C ALA A 759 -18.75 -42.49 47.12
N PHE A 760 -17.44 -42.38 47.27
CA PHE A 760 -16.48 -42.70 46.22
C PHE A 760 -15.31 -43.50 46.81
N GLU A 761 -15.07 -44.70 46.29
CA GLU A 761 -13.98 -45.59 46.70
C GLU A 761 -12.77 -45.38 45.81
N THR A 762 -11.67 -44.91 46.37
CA THR A 762 -10.42 -44.65 45.65
C THR A 762 -9.62 -45.93 45.47
N VAL A 763 -9.25 -46.25 44.23
CA VAL A 763 -8.41 -47.41 43.90
C VAL A 763 -6.91 -47.12 44.08
N GLU A 764 -6.52 -45.85 44.06
CA GLU A 764 -5.13 -45.45 44.25
C GLU A 764 -4.99 -44.17 45.08
N ALA A 765 -3.75 -43.86 45.49
CA ALA A 765 -3.44 -42.67 46.27
C ALA A 765 -3.75 -41.39 45.48
N PRO A 766 -4.11 -40.28 46.16
CA PRO A 766 -4.36 -38.99 45.52
C PRO A 766 -3.18 -38.56 44.63
N LYS A 767 -3.48 -38.06 43.43
CA LYS A 767 -2.46 -37.54 42.52
C LYS A 767 -2.53 -36.03 42.45
N GLU A 768 -1.37 -35.41 42.63
CA GLU A 768 -1.18 -33.98 42.41
C GLU A 768 -0.97 -33.72 40.92
N GLU A 769 -1.83 -32.87 40.33
CA GLU A 769 -1.68 -32.38 38.97
C GLU A 769 -1.35 -30.88 39.04
N ARG A 770 -0.16 -30.52 38.57
CA ARG A 770 0.27 -29.12 38.54
C ARG A 770 -0.18 -28.48 37.24
N LEU A 771 -0.94 -27.39 37.32
CA LEU A 771 -1.33 -26.61 36.15
C LEU A 771 -0.11 -25.99 35.47
N GLY A 772 -0.25 -25.61 34.19
CA GLY A 772 0.80 -24.91 33.45
C GLY A 772 1.29 -23.66 34.20
N SER A 773 2.59 -23.41 34.19
CA SER A 773 3.15 -22.19 34.78
C SER A 773 2.69 -20.97 33.99
N SER A 774 2.53 -19.85 34.66
CA SER A 774 2.21 -18.57 34.03
C SER A 774 3.37 -17.60 34.19
N VAL A 775 3.68 -16.84 33.15
CA VAL A 775 4.54 -15.67 33.25
C VAL A 775 3.72 -14.51 33.76
N ILE A 776 4.19 -13.87 34.82
CA ILE A 776 3.60 -12.67 35.41
C ILE A 776 4.56 -11.50 35.30
N LEU A 777 4.01 -10.31 35.06
CA LEU A 777 4.78 -9.07 34.99
C LEU A 777 3.90 -7.87 35.32
N GLN A 778 4.50 -6.84 35.92
CA GLN A 778 3.87 -5.54 36.15
C GLN A 778 4.40 -4.55 35.12
N VAL A 779 3.48 -3.84 34.48
CA VAL A 779 3.78 -2.95 33.36
C VAL A 779 3.09 -1.61 33.52
N ARG A 780 3.64 -0.62 32.82
CA ARG A 780 3.02 0.69 32.62
C ARG A 780 2.82 0.95 31.13
N ALA A 781 1.62 1.34 30.74
CA ALA A 781 1.38 1.74 29.36
C ALA A 781 1.97 3.14 29.11
N VAL A 782 2.76 3.28 28.05
CA VAL A 782 3.43 4.56 27.71
C VAL A 782 2.44 5.64 27.26
N ASP A 783 1.29 5.23 26.73
CA ASP A 783 0.30 6.16 26.19
C ASP A 783 -0.47 6.94 27.27
N ASP A 784 -0.82 6.29 28.39
CA ASP A 784 -1.69 6.86 29.44
C ASP A 784 -1.17 6.71 30.88
N ASP A 785 0.08 6.26 31.04
CA ASP A 785 0.76 6.02 32.33
C ASP A 785 0.05 5.02 33.28
N LYS A 786 -0.98 4.29 32.84
CA LYS A 786 -1.67 3.32 33.71
C LYS A 786 -0.77 2.12 34.01
N VAL A 787 -0.77 1.71 35.27
CA VAL A 787 0.01 0.56 35.77
C VAL A 787 -0.91 -0.62 36.04
N GLY A 788 -0.48 -1.82 35.68
CA GLY A 788 -1.21 -3.05 35.97
C GLY A 788 -0.37 -4.31 35.79
N TRP A 789 -0.94 -5.43 36.23
CA TRP A 789 -0.36 -6.77 36.10
C TRP A 789 -0.85 -7.47 34.84
N MET A 790 0.05 -8.15 34.15
CA MET A 790 -0.28 -9.07 33.06
C MET A 790 0.14 -10.49 33.45
N SER A 791 -0.66 -11.47 33.04
CA SER A 791 -0.40 -12.90 33.26
C SER A 791 -0.77 -13.70 32.03
N PHE A 792 0.12 -14.59 31.58
CA PHE A 792 -0.11 -15.48 30.43
C PHE A 792 0.61 -16.82 30.62
N GLN A 793 0.13 -17.87 29.95
CA GLN A 793 0.72 -19.21 30.04
C GLN A 793 2.18 -19.22 29.53
N SER A 794 3.07 -19.90 30.26
CA SER A 794 4.46 -20.12 29.84
C SER A 794 4.49 -21.07 28.64
N GLY A 795 5.40 -20.84 27.69
CA GLY A 795 5.56 -21.63 26.46
C GLY A 795 4.53 -21.37 25.34
N GLY A 796 3.46 -20.58 25.59
CA GLY A 796 2.52 -20.15 24.56
C GLY A 796 2.99 -18.94 23.75
N SER A 797 2.13 -18.39 22.87
CA SER A 797 2.40 -17.12 22.19
C SER A 797 2.12 -15.94 23.14
N PRO A 798 3.17 -15.26 23.66
CA PRO A 798 3.00 -14.22 24.66
C PRO A 798 2.34 -12.97 24.04
N PRO A 799 1.51 -12.24 24.79
CA PRO A 799 0.89 -11.00 24.31
C PRO A 799 1.87 -9.82 24.21
N VAL A 800 3.07 -9.99 24.75
CA VAL A 800 4.14 -8.99 24.78
C VAL A 800 5.48 -9.62 24.45
N ARG A 801 6.39 -8.85 23.87
CA ARG A 801 7.79 -9.23 23.61
C ARG A 801 8.71 -8.06 23.95
N PRO A 802 10.02 -8.27 24.22
CA PRO A 802 10.97 -7.17 24.35
C PRO A 802 10.91 -6.24 23.12
N TRP A 803 10.83 -4.94 23.34
CA TRP A 803 10.91 -3.94 22.28
C TRP A 803 12.35 -3.83 21.76
N THR A 804 12.51 -3.67 20.45
CA THR A 804 13.79 -3.33 19.83
C THR A 804 13.57 -2.22 18.81
N ALA A 805 14.58 -1.39 18.58
CA ALA A 805 14.54 -0.38 17.53
C ALA A 805 14.62 -0.99 16.11
N LYS A 806 14.86 -2.30 15.97
CA LYS A 806 14.97 -2.94 14.66
C LYS A 806 13.58 -3.29 14.14
N ILE A 807 13.20 -2.70 13.01
CA ILE A 807 11.89 -2.87 12.40
C ILE A 807 12.04 -3.52 11.02
N LEU A 808 11.15 -4.46 10.72
CA LEU A 808 11.02 -5.11 9.42
C LEU A 808 9.70 -4.70 8.76
N CYS A 809 9.76 -4.25 7.51
CA CYS A 809 8.57 -4.01 6.70
C CYS A 809 8.01 -5.33 6.15
N ARG A 810 6.74 -5.59 6.43
CA ARG A 810 5.98 -6.77 6.00
C ARG A 810 5.05 -6.46 4.82
N ALA A 811 4.62 -5.21 4.68
CA ALA A 811 3.75 -4.76 3.60
C ALA A 811 4.04 -3.30 3.27
N SER A 812 3.90 -2.92 1.99
CA SER A 812 4.23 -1.56 1.52
C SER A 812 3.49 -0.50 2.33
N VAL A 813 4.21 0.53 2.77
CA VAL A 813 3.70 1.58 3.66
C VAL A 813 4.38 2.92 3.39
N ALA A 814 3.60 4.00 3.43
CA ALA A 814 4.12 5.36 3.25
C ALA A 814 4.89 5.84 4.48
N LEU A 815 6.02 6.50 4.24
CA LEU A 815 6.75 7.30 5.23
C LEU A 815 6.33 8.76 5.07
N THR A 816 5.65 9.30 6.07
CA THR A 816 5.21 10.71 6.12
C THR A 816 6.21 11.56 6.90
N PRO A 817 6.38 12.86 6.56
CA PRO A 817 7.34 13.73 7.27
C PRO A 817 6.91 14.00 8.71
N THR A 818 5.61 13.93 9.00
CA THR A 818 5.02 14.22 10.31
C THR A 818 4.16 13.06 10.80
N LEU A 819 3.91 13.01 12.12
CA LEU A 819 3.05 11.99 12.75
C LEU A 819 1.58 12.14 12.27
N ALA A 820 1.04 13.36 12.37
CA ALA A 820 -0.32 13.73 11.95
C ALA A 820 -0.35 14.07 10.45
N GLY A 821 -0.20 13.06 9.60
CA GLY A 821 -0.13 13.22 8.14
C GLY A 821 -1.37 12.72 7.42
N LYS A 822 -2.56 13.29 7.67
CA LYS A 822 -3.76 12.90 6.91
C LYS A 822 -3.70 13.37 5.44
N ASP A 823 -2.87 14.39 5.15
CA ASP A 823 -2.71 15.02 3.82
C ASP A 823 -1.23 15.34 3.45
N SER A 824 -0.24 14.71 4.09
CA SER A 824 1.17 14.96 3.77
C SER A 824 1.67 13.98 2.71
N ASP A 825 2.28 14.49 1.63
CA ASP A 825 2.93 13.66 0.63
C ASP A 825 3.94 12.71 1.27
N ALA A 826 3.93 11.45 0.82
CA ALA A 826 4.89 10.47 1.28
C ALA A 826 6.29 10.90 0.85
N VAL A 827 7.20 11.02 1.82
CA VAL A 827 8.63 11.27 1.55
C VAL A 827 9.23 10.04 0.85
N ARG A 828 8.70 8.86 1.16
CA ARG A 828 9.10 7.58 0.57
C ARG A 828 8.01 6.52 0.77
N MET A 829 7.98 5.53 -0.12
CA MET A 829 7.30 4.25 0.13
C MET A 829 8.31 3.20 0.63
N ALA A 830 8.02 2.58 1.76
CA ALA A 830 8.75 1.42 2.26
C ALA A 830 8.19 0.16 1.61
N GLU A 831 9.08 -0.77 1.24
CA GLU A 831 8.71 -2.01 0.57
C GLU A 831 8.91 -3.25 1.46
N PRO A 832 8.17 -4.36 1.24
CA PRO A 832 8.32 -5.58 2.03
C PRO A 832 9.77 -6.11 2.02
N GLY A 833 10.28 -6.48 3.19
CA GLY A 833 11.65 -6.98 3.40
C GLY A 833 12.67 -5.91 3.79
N GLU A 834 12.33 -4.62 3.64
CA GLU A 834 13.18 -3.53 4.08
C GLU A 834 13.31 -3.49 5.62
N LYS A 835 14.51 -3.11 6.08
CA LYS A 835 14.85 -3.00 7.51
C LYS A 835 15.07 -1.54 7.88
N PHE A 836 14.53 -1.16 9.03
CA PHE A 836 14.55 0.20 9.56
C PHE A 836 15.06 0.21 10.99
N ASP A 837 15.62 1.35 11.38
CA ASP A 837 15.87 1.70 12.76
C ASP A 837 14.77 2.65 13.24
N ALA A 838 14.06 2.29 14.31
CA ALA A 838 13.12 3.14 14.99
C ALA A 838 13.87 4.30 15.64
N VAL A 839 13.51 5.52 15.28
CA VAL A 839 14.03 6.74 15.89
C VAL A 839 13.26 7.08 17.16
N ASP A 840 11.95 6.83 17.14
CA ASP A 840 11.02 7.09 18.24
C ASP A 840 10.19 5.83 18.55
N HIS A 841 9.61 5.79 19.76
CA HIS A 841 8.65 4.75 20.10
C HIS A 841 7.36 4.85 19.24
N PRO A 842 6.72 3.70 18.94
CA PRO A 842 5.36 3.62 18.43
C PRO A 842 4.39 4.54 19.17
N THR A 843 3.85 5.50 18.45
CA THR A 843 2.97 6.55 18.98
C THR A 843 1.62 6.51 18.28
N LEU A 844 0.54 6.70 19.04
CA LEU A 844 -0.81 6.81 18.47
C LEU A 844 -0.96 8.16 17.76
N ASP A 845 -1.22 8.13 16.45
CA ASP A 845 -1.66 9.31 15.70
C ASP A 845 -3.15 9.51 15.95
N VAL A 846 -3.48 10.41 16.87
CA VAL A 846 -4.87 10.70 17.28
C VAL A 846 -5.75 11.11 16.09
N ALA A 847 -5.18 11.75 15.06
CA ALA A 847 -5.93 12.21 13.90
C ALA A 847 -6.38 11.09 12.95
N SER A 848 -5.55 10.04 12.82
CA SER A 848 -5.88 8.86 11.99
C SER A 848 -6.38 7.66 12.79
N GLY A 849 -6.16 7.65 14.12
CA GLY A 849 -6.40 6.49 14.99
C GLY A 849 -5.38 5.36 14.79
N LEU A 850 -4.39 5.54 13.92
CA LEU A 850 -3.37 4.53 13.62
C LEU A 850 -2.15 4.71 14.51
N ARG A 851 -1.53 3.60 14.90
CA ARG A 851 -0.22 3.65 15.56
C ARG A 851 0.88 3.74 14.51
N LYS A 852 1.74 4.75 14.64
CA LYS A 852 2.85 5.00 13.73
C LYS A 852 4.16 4.97 14.50
N VAL A 853 5.22 4.61 13.79
CA VAL A 853 6.59 4.62 14.31
C VAL A 853 7.46 5.45 13.38
N ARG A 854 8.35 6.25 13.95
CA ARG A 854 9.29 7.04 13.17
C ARG A 854 10.49 6.18 12.83
N CYS A 855 10.68 5.91 11.55
CA CYS A 855 11.71 5.02 11.04
C CYS A 855 12.79 5.81 10.30
N ALA A 856 14.04 5.39 10.47
CA ALA A 856 15.18 5.80 9.67
C ALA A 856 15.69 4.60 8.87
N THR A 857 16.01 4.84 7.60
CA THR A 857 16.51 3.80 6.70
C THR A 857 18.04 3.79 6.68
N ALA A 858 18.64 2.64 6.94
CA ALA A 858 20.11 2.52 6.95
C ALA A 858 20.75 2.71 5.56
N ALA A 859 20.01 2.46 4.47
CA ALA A 859 20.55 2.44 3.10
C ALA A 859 20.61 3.83 2.44
N ASP A 860 19.64 4.69 2.70
CA ASP A 860 19.43 5.98 2.03
C ASP A 860 19.19 7.15 3.00
N GLY A 861 19.10 6.91 4.31
CA GLY A 861 19.07 7.96 5.34
C GLY A 861 17.76 8.74 5.42
N VAL A 862 16.69 8.26 4.76
CA VAL A 862 15.37 8.87 4.80
C VAL A 862 14.72 8.58 6.15
N VAL A 863 14.19 9.62 6.79
CA VAL A 863 13.48 9.53 8.07
C VAL A 863 12.04 9.94 7.88
N GLY A 864 11.10 9.11 8.35
CA GLY A 864 9.67 9.41 8.28
C GLY A 864 8.83 8.53 9.21
N TRP A 865 7.57 8.92 9.40
CA TRP A 865 6.58 8.19 10.18
C TRP A 865 5.86 7.18 9.30
N ALA A 866 5.77 5.94 9.75
CA ALA A 866 5.07 4.88 9.03
C ALA A 866 4.09 4.17 9.97
N ALA A 867 2.91 3.81 9.43
CA ALA A 867 1.93 3.05 10.17
C ALA A 867 2.44 1.64 10.46
N ILE A 868 2.20 1.16 11.67
CA ILE A 868 2.58 -0.20 12.10
C ILE A 868 1.60 -1.23 11.56
N GLY A 869 0.33 -0.86 11.50
CA GLY A 869 -0.74 -1.65 10.93
C GLY A 869 -1.94 -0.78 10.62
N SER A 870 -2.89 -1.32 9.88
CA SER A 870 -4.17 -0.68 9.58
C SER A 870 -5.23 -1.04 10.60
N ALA A 871 -6.34 -0.29 10.59
CA ALA A 871 -7.46 -0.48 11.51
C ALA A 871 -8.15 -1.86 11.36
N ASP A 872 -8.03 -2.50 10.20
CA ASP A 872 -8.54 -3.86 9.91
C ASP A 872 -7.60 -5.00 10.34
N GLY A 873 -6.45 -4.67 10.95
CA GLY A 873 -5.53 -5.66 11.52
C GLY A 873 -4.40 -6.13 10.60
N ARG A 874 -4.24 -5.54 9.39
CA ARG A 874 -3.06 -5.82 8.56
C ARG A 874 -1.81 -5.22 9.21
N VAL A 875 -0.75 -6.01 9.31
CA VAL A 875 0.56 -5.57 9.84
C VAL A 875 1.43 -5.05 8.68
N PHE A 876 1.85 -3.79 8.77
CA PHE A 876 2.81 -3.18 7.85
C PHE A 876 4.24 -3.30 8.36
N LEU A 877 4.45 -3.04 9.65
CA LEU A 877 5.76 -3.05 10.30
C LEU A 877 5.74 -3.97 11.52
N GLU A 878 6.80 -4.74 11.69
CA GLU A 878 6.97 -5.65 12.83
C GLU A 878 8.37 -5.45 13.45
N VAL A 879 8.48 -5.65 14.77
CA VAL A 879 9.78 -5.68 15.46
C VAL A 879 10.55 -6.92 15.01
N HIS A 880 11.80 -6.73 14.58
CA HIS A 880 12.69 -7.79 14.11
C HIS A 880 13.34 -8.58 15.26
#